data_AF-A0A5N6L4L6-F1
#
_entry.id   AF-A0A5N6L4L6-F1
#
_cell.length_a   1.000
_cell.length_b   1.000
_cell.length_c   1.000
_cell.angle_alpha   90.00
_cell.angle_beta   90.00
_cell.angle_gamma   90.00
#
_symmetry.space_group_name_H-M   'P 1'
#
loop_
_entity.id
_entity.type
_entity.pdbx_description
1 polymer ?
#
loop_
_entity_poly.entity_id
_entity_poly.type
_entity_poly.pdbx_seq_one_letter_code
_entity_poly.pdbx_strand_id
1 'polypeptide(L)'
;MTTSCVCALLNTIEGTTKFEWSTRYREPQILGRNYHLGLCNSWTGVVDYQANSNRRWRGRSATAVSSSLPTFFANRPSDAYALTLDSPIARHLACFLLLSTHLVPVLDAARRYTALGPYCLLPARLVFDHAHCGQAKREREARSYGLLLRVLPTQDCSGKSCRGTKAPPTTLLILARAYKTFMIVCWTLPIAGFLHRPSARAYINIGIDRMHGLGPTFIDVTWGAGGRLSNLTCDMVKVAQNVYGLETCMHLTCTDMETTKIDNALKEAYNAGCTNILALRGDPPREKEKWQATEGGFRYARDLVKYIRKEYGDHFDIAVAGYPEGCEDQDDPDLLIDHLKEKVDAGASSVITQMCYDADIFINWMEKVRAKGITVPLIPGIMPIHTHAAFMRRANWTQCHIPDHWKEALDPVKNDDVAVREIGAELVADFCRRVVTAGVKHLHFYTMNLAQATRMVLEQLDLVPSEETPVEKPLPWRPSLGLKRRDENVRPIFWRNRNRSYVERTQDWDEFPNGRWGDSRSPAFGELDSYNIGLKGTNENNRKVWGEPKTVAELSTLFVRYMQGKLESLPWSESAITGEADVLRNDLVDLNRRGLFTINSQPPVNGAKSSHPVYGWGPRNGYVYQKAYLEVLISPEVFGELIDRIEDDQDLTYYAVNKHGELRTNAPSDGPNAVTWGVFPGKEIVQPTIVETISFLAWKDEFFRLGEDWAHCYDADSPSRNLIEGIMNDWYLVNIVHNDFHSTRGIFPLFNGMELTAMDQPYTSQAAPDAPLTNGNHTNGTAELHN
;
A
#
# COMPACT_ATOMS: atom_id res chain seq x y z
N MET A 1 7.57 7.03 -67.06
CA MET A 1 6.20 6.49 -67.11
C MET A 1 5.53 6.96 -65.83
N THR A 2 5.02 8.19 -65.77
CA THR A 2 3.71 8.76 -66.22
C THR A 2 2.95 9.16 -64.95
N THR A 3 3.14 10.41 -64.47
CA THR A 3 2.20 11.58 -64.58
C THR A 3 0.99 11.45 -63.64
N SER A 4 0.49 12.44 -62.89
CA SER A 4 0.62 13.92 -62.87
C SER A 4 -0.13 14.45 -61.61
N CYS A 5 0.35 15.48 -60.89
CA CYS A 5 -0.15 16.89 -60.84
C CYS A 5 -1.56 17.11 -60.22
N VAL A 6 -1.91 18.15 -59.43
CA VAL A 6 -1.36 19.51 -59.21
C VAL A 6 -2.06 20.21 -58.02
N CYS A 7 -1.38 21.22 -57.43
CA CYS A 7 -1.87 22.17 -56.42
C CYS A 7 -2.60 23.42 -56.99
N ALA A 8 -3.43 24.05 -56.15
CA ALA A 8 -3.72 25.50 -56.03
C ALA A 8 -4.52 26.27 -57.11
N LEU A 9 -5.54 27.04 -56.67
CA LEU A 9 -5.85 28.43 -57.09
C LEU A 9 -7.13 29.03 -56.44
N LEU A 10 -7.00 30.10 -55.63
CA LEU A 10 -7.52 31.48 -55.88
C LEU A 10 -7.72 32.34 -54.59
N ASN A 11 -6.94 33.43 -54.49
CA ASN A 11 -7.30 34.73 -53.89
C ASN A 11 -8.45 35.37 -54.74
N THR A 12 -9.29 36.34 -54.37
CA THR A 12 -9.19 37.57 -53.55
C THR A 12 -10.62 38.19 -53.54
N ILE A 13 -11.03 38.94 -52.50
CA ILE A 13 -11.72 40.25 -52.58
C ILE A 13 -11.81 40.86 -51.17
N GLU A 14 -11.52 42.16 -51.12
CA GLU A 14 -11.27 43.05 -49.99
C GLU A 14 -12.52 43.45 -49.19
N GLY A 15 -12.29 43.97 -47.96
CA GLY A 15 -13.34 44.67 -47.20
C GLY A 15 -13.03 45.05 -45.75
N THR A 16 -12.05 45.94 -45.56
CA THR A 16 -11.84 46.90 -44.45
C THR A 16 -12.77 46.90 -43.22
N THR A 17 -12.22 46.82 -41.99
CA THR A 17 -12.05 47.96 -41.04
C THR A 17 -11.51 47.51 -39.68
N LYS A 18 -10.53 48.27 -39.16
CA LYS A 18 -10.01 48.24 -37.78
C LYS A 18 -11.11 48.63 -36.78
N PHE A 19 -11.10 48.11 -35.54
CA PHE A 19 -11.22 48.93 -34.32
C PHE A 19 -10.88 48.15 -33.05
N GLU A 20 -10.28 48.89 -32.12
CA GLU A 20 -9.74 48.53 -30.80
C GLU A 20 -10.78 47.91 -29.85
N TRP A 21 -10.34 47.06 -28.91
CA TRP A 21 -11.08 46.76 -27.70
C TRP A 21 -10.33 47.26 -26.47
N SER A 22 -10.87 48.37 -25.93
CA SER A 22 -10.56 48.91 -24.63
C SER A 22 -11.45 48.28 -23.55
N THR A 23 -10.88 48.19 -22.36
CA THR A 23 -11.53 47.88 -21.09
C THR A 23 -12.76 48.75 -20.79
N ARG A 24 -13.87 48.14 -20.36
CA ARG A 24 -14.74 48.72 -19.31
C ARG A 24 -15.80 47.75 -18.78
N TYR A 25 -15.66 47.45 -17.49
CA TYR A 25 -16.73 47.03 -16.59
C TYR A 25 -17.71 48.19 -16.35
N ARG A 26 -19.02 47.90 -16.29
CA ARG A 26 -20.04 48.63 -15.51
C ARG A 26 -21.32 47.80 -15.34
N GLU A 27 -21.64 47.51 -14.08
CA GLU A 27 -22.98 47.26 -13.46
C GLU A 27 -23.97 48.44 -13.71
N PRO A 28 -25.31 48.41 -13.42
CA PRO A 28 -25.94 47.91 -12.15
C PRO A 28 -27.47 47.51 -12.13
N GLN A 29 -27.94 47.15 -10.91
CA GLN A 29 -29.25 47.38 -10.23
C GLN A 29 -29.79 46.10 -9.54
N ILE A 30 -29.76 45.91 -8.20
CA ILE A 30 -30.39 46.57 -7.02
C ILE A 30 -31.91 46.33 -6.89
N LEU A 31 -32.31 45.58 -5.85
CA LEU A 31 -33.34 45.96 -4.85
C LEU A 31 -33.22 45.06 -3.60
N GLY A 32 -33.21 45.68 -2.41
CA GLY A 32 -32.88 45.02 -1.13
C GLY A 32 -33.87 45.28 0.01
N ARG A 33 -33.39 44.97 1.23
CA ARG A 33 -33.69 45.52 2.60
C ARG A 33 -33.41 44.42 3.63
N ASN A 34 -32.27 44.44 4.33
CA ASN A 34 -31.93 45.17 5.58
C ASN A 34 -32.67 44.68 6.84
N TYR A 35 -31.92 44.17 7.83
CA TYR A 35 -31.73 44.83 9.13
C TYR A 35 -30.40 44.40 9.80
N HIS A 36 -29.78 45.39 10.45
CA HIS A 36 -28.41 45.47 10.98
C HIS A 36 -28.26 45.03 12.45
N LEU A 37 -26.99 44.77 12.84
CA LEU A 37 -26.21 45.24 14.02
C LEU A 37 -25.38 44.08 14.62
N GLY A 38 -24.07 44.15 14.85
CA GLY A 38 -23.12 45.27 14.79
C GLY A 38 -21.66 44.79 14.90
N LEU A 39 -20.76 45.66 14.47
CA LEU A 39 -19.30 45.58 14.52
C LEU A 39 -18.77 45.81 15.95
N CYS A 40 -17.67 45.14 16.33
CA CYS A 40 -16.53 45.83 16.93
C CYS A 40 -15.22 45.03 16.82
N ASN A 41 -14.20 45.74 16.36
CA ASN A 41 -12.77 45.45 16.48
C ASN A 41 -12.36 45.26 17.94
N SER A 42 -11.34 44.45 18.22
CA SER A 42 -10.05 44.91 18.80
C SER A 42 -9.20 43.79 19.41
N TRP A 43 -7.91 43.82 19.02
CA TRP A 43 -6.74 43.68 19.88
C TRP A 43 -6.36 42.31 20.46
N THR A 44 -5.26 41.81 19.88
CA THR A 44 -4.09 41.20 20.53
C THR A 44 -4.00 41.43 22.05
N GLY A 45 -4.02 40.34 22.80
CA GLY A 45 -3.66 40.29 24.21
C GLY A 45 -2.93 38.99 24.51
N VAL A 46 -1.60 39.05 24.46
CA VAL A 46 -0.69 38.08 25.09
C VAL A 46 -0.95 38.11 26.59
N VAL A 47 -1.22 36.95 27.20
CA VAL A 47 -1.11 36.77 28.65
C VAL A 47 -0.39 35.44 28.90
N ASP A 48 0.88 35.55 29.28
CA ASP A 48 1.64 34.55 29.99
C ASP A 48 0.90 34.12 31.26
N TYR A 49 0.85 32.81 31.50
CA TYR A 49 0.63 32.29 32.85
C TYR A 49 1.67 31.21 33.16
N GLN A 50 2.77 31.65 33.79
CA GLN A 50 3.56 30.82 34.67
C GLN A 50 2.70 30.45 35.89
N ALA A 51 2.55 29.16 36.18
CA ALA A 51 2.11 28.70 37.48
C ALA A 51 2.93 27.49 37.94
N ASN A 52 3.97 27.82 38.69
CA ASN A 52 4.63 26.99 39.68
C ASN A 52 3.59 26.37 40.63
N SER A 53 3.61 25.05 40.84
CA SER A 53 3.20 24.49 42.14
C SER A 53 3.98 23.22 42.50
N ASN A 54 4.98 23.45 43.35
CA ASN A 54 5.48 22.49 44.32
C ASN A 54 4.33 21.98 45.21
N ARG A 55 4.22 20.65 45.41
CA ARG A 55 3.98 20.08 46.75
C ARG A 55 4.45 18.64 46.88
N ARG A 56 5.48 18.51 47.72
CA ARG A 56 5.96 17.34 48.47
C ARG A 56 4.84 16.41 48.96
N TRP A 57 5.11 15.11 48.89
CA TRP A 57 5.00 14.21 50.05
C TRP A 57 6.33 13.47 50.24
N ARG A 58 6.84 13.53 51.47
CA ARG A 58 8.04 12.86 51.96
C ARG A 58 7.70 11.43 52.39
N GLY A 59 8.60 10.49 52.16
CA GLY A 59 9.30 9.90 53.30
C GLY A 59 9.63 8.40 53.25
N ARG A 60 10.91 8.14 53.54
CA ARG A 60 11.56 6.93 54.09
C ARG A 60 11.89 5.83 53.07
N SER A 61 13.15 5.57 52.68
CA SER A 61 14.47 5.40 53.36
C SER A 61 14.87 3.92 53.32
N ALA A 62 15.99 3.61 52.68
CA ALA A 62 17.09 2.84 53.28
C ALA A 62 18.28 2.80 52.30
N THR A 63 19.45 2.98 52.90
CA THR A 63 20.76 3.26 52.32
C THR A 63 21.57 1.99 52.05
N ALA A 64 22.43 2.09 51.04
CA ALA A 64 23.72 1.44 50.79
C ALA A 64 24.28 0.40 51.77
N VAL A 65 24.85 -0.71 51.25
CA VAL A 65 26.17 -1.24 51.64
C VAL A 65 26.87 -1.86 50.40
N SER A 66 28.19 -1.71 50.40
CA SER A 66 29.23 -2.01 49.42
C SER A 66 29.77 -3.46 49.42
N SER A 67 30.86 -3.66 48.65
CA SER A 67 31.90 -4.72 48.72
C SER A 67 31.67 -5.93 47.81
N SER A 68 32.65 -6.58 47.19
CA SER A 68 34.05 -6.32 46.78
C SER A 68 34.50 -7.61 46.06
N LEU A 69 35.36 -7.48 45.04
CA LEU A 69 36.15 -8.55 44.42
C LEU A 69 37.02 -9.30 45.47
N PRO A 70 37.47 -10.55 45.22
CA PRO A 70 38.74 -10.75 44.49
C PRO A 70 38.80 -11.93 43.50
N THR A 71 39.42 -11.63 42.36
CA THR A 71 40.50 -12.33 41.61
C THR A 71 41.05 -13.65 42.19
N PHE A 72 41.47 -14.58 41.31
CA PHE A 72 42.87 -15.04 41.17
C PHE A 72 43.09 -16.02 39.98
N PHE A 73 43.99 -15.62 39.05
CA PHE A 73 45.00 -16.36 38.25
C PHE A 73 44.60 -17.54 37.33
N ALA A 74 45.33 -17.90 36.26
CA ALA A 74 46.26 -17.28 35.32
C ALA A 74 46.81 -18.43 34.44
N ASN A 75 47.12 -18.11 33.17
CA ASN A 75 48.13 -18.72 32.29
C ASN A 75 47.86 -20.02 31.50
N ARG A 76 48.07 -19.85 30.18
CA ARG A 76 48.28 -20.80 29.06
C ARG A 76 49.65 -21.53 29.20
N PRO A 77 50.25 -22.23 28.18
CA PRO A 77 49.80 -22.70 26.84
C PRO A 77 50.25 -24.14 26.46
N SER A 78 49.90 -24.63 25.26
CA SER A 78 50.75 -25.33 24.25
C SER A 78 50.12 -26.54 23.54
N ASP A 79 49.98 -26.36 22.22
CA ASP A 79 50.37 -27.22 21.08
C ASP A 79 49.85 -28.67 20.82
N ALA A 80 49.41 -28.80 19.56
CA ALA A 80 49.63 -29.89 18.59
C ALA A 80 48.66 -31.10 18.48
N TYR A 81 47.90 -31.06 17.38
CA TYR A 81 47.50 -32.13 16.44
C TYR A 81 47.66 -33.62 16.83
N ALA A 82 46.55 -34.37 16.80
CA ALA A 82 46.37 -35.58 15.99
C ALA A 82 44.91 -36.09 16.02
N LEU A 83 44.44 -36.55 14.86
CA LEU A 83 43.10 -37.04 14.53
C LEU A 83 42.70 -38.33 15.27
N THR A 84 41.41 -38.47 15.60
CA THR A 84 40.62 -39.70 15.33
C THR A 84 39.12 -39.42 15.44
N LEU A 85 38.38 -39.88 14.43
CA LEU A 85 36.93 -39.72 14.24
C LEU A 85 36.14 -40.69 15.13
N ASP A 86 35.19 -40.19 15.92
CA ASP A 86 34.09 -40.97 16.49
C ASP A 86 32.77 -40.23 16.27
N SER A 87 31.86 -40.84 15.49
CA SER A 87 30.61 -40.25 15.00
C SER A 87 29.40 -41.10 15.44
N PRO A 88 28.27 -40.47 15.85
CA PRO A 88 27.05 -41.14 16.32
C PRO A 88 26.16 -41.66 15.17
N ILE A 89 26.73 -42.32 14.16
CA ILE A 89 26.00 -42.92 13.02
C ILE A 89 25.55 -44.37 13.30
N ALA A 90 26.04 -45.01 14.37
CA ALA A 90 25.74 -46.41 14.66
C ALA A 90 24.39 -46.66 15.41
N ARG A 91 23.62 -45.63 15.76
CA ARG A 91 22.30 -45.80 16.43
C ARG A 91 21.07 -45.54 15.55
N HIS A 92 21.23 -45.05 14.32
CA HIS A 92 20.10 -44.80 13.40
C HIS A 92 19.91 -45.90 12.34
N LEU A 93 20.84 -46.84 12.19
CA LEU A 93 20.77 -47.92 11.20
C LEU A 93 20.00 -49.18 11.65
N ALA A 94 19.58 -49.28 12.91
CA ALA A 94 18.80 -50.42 13.41
C ALA A 94 17.27 -50.26 13.26
N CYS A 95 16.77 -49.04 13.03
CA CYS A 95 15.33 -48.80 12.84
C CYS A 95 14.88 -48.84 11.37
N PHE A 96 15.81 -48.82 10.41
CA PHE A 96 15.48 -48.79 8.97
C PHE A 96 15.32 -50.17 8.33
N LEU A 97 15.69 -51.25 9.04
CA LEU A 97 15.67 -52.63 8.52
C LEU A 97 14.48 -53.50 8.99
N LEU A 98 13.51 -52.93 9.71
CA LEU A 98 12.29 -53.64 10.17
C LEU A 98 10.98 -53.12 9.55
N LEU A 99 11.03 -52.19 8.59
CA LEU A 99 9.86 -51.60 7.92
C LEU A 99 9.69 -52.01 6.45
N SER A 100 10.51 -52.93 5.93
CA SER A 100 10.55 -53.27 4.49
C SER A 100 9.84 -54.56 4.07
N THR A 101 8.99 -55.18 4.89
CA THR A 101 8.31 -56.44 4.53
C THR A 101 6.78 -56.41 4.47
N HIS A 102 6.10 -55.25 4.58
CA HIS A 102 4.63 -55.17 4.52
C HIS A 102 4.02 -54.09 3.61
N LEU A 103 4.73 -53.61 2.58
CA LEU A 103 4.25 -52.57 1.65
C LEU A 103 4.25 -52.99 0.17
N VAL A 104 3.86 -54.25 -0.11
CA VAL A 104 3.80 -54.79 -1.48
C VAL A 104 2.38 -55.15 -1.99
N PRO A 105 1.30 -55.27 -1.19
CA PRO A 105 -0.05 -55.46 -1.77
C PRO A 105 -0.91 -54.20 -1.93
N VAL A 106 -0.43 -52.98 -1.62
CA VAL A 106 -1.27 -51.75 -1.68
C VAL A 106 -1.06 -50.94 -2.97
N LEU A 107 0.00 -51.21 -3.74
CA LEU A 107 0.32 -50.46 -4.96
C LEU A 107 -0.32 -51.02 -6.24
N ASP A 108 -1.05 -52.14 -6.18
CA ASP A 108 -1.73 -52.74 -7.34
C ASP A 108 -3.22 -52.35 -7.47
N ALA A 109 -3.82 -51.78 -6.40
CA ALA A 109 -5.20 -51.27 -6.44
C ALA A 109 -5.31 -49.84 -7.00
N ALA A 110 -4.23 -49.06 -7.00
CA ALA A 110 -4.22 -47.67 -7.45
C ALA A 110 -4.02 -47.49 -8.97
N ARG A 111 -3.72 -48.56 -9.72
CA ARG A 111 -3.52 -48.51 -11.19
C ARG A 111 -4.78 -48.84 -12.01
N ARG A 112 -5.94 -49.09 -11.38
CA ARG A 112 -7.20 -49.38 -12.08
C ARG A 112 -8.25 -48.26 -12.07
N TYR A 113 -7.92 -47.06 -11.55
CA TYR A 113 -8.87 -45.94 -11.46
C TYR A 113 -8.52 -44.71 -12.31
N THR A 114 -7.62 -44.82 -13.29
CA THR A 114 -7.38 -43.78 -14.31
C THR A 114 -8.00 -44.19 -15.64
N ALA A 115 -9.33 -44.14 -15.72
CA ALA A 115 -10.09 -44.08 -16.96
C ALA A 115 -11.54 -43.70 -16.62
N LEU A 116 -11.87 -42.39 -16.66
CA LEU A 116 -13.17 -41.78 -17.02
C LEU A 116 -13.05 -40.25 -16.81
N GLY A 117 -13.48 -39.48 -17.81
CA GLY A 117 -13.30 -38.03 -17.95
C GLY A 117 -14.17 -37.16 -17.03
N PRO A 118 -14.12 -35.82 -17.21
CA PRO A 118 -14.49 -34.85 -16.18
C PRO A 118 -15.97 -34.50 -16.23
N TYR A 119 -16.77 -34.99 -15.28
CA TYR A 119 -18.09 -34.43 -14.97
C TYR A 119 -18.41 -34.51 -13.48
N CYS A 120 -18.76 -33.35 -12.91
CA CYS A 120 -19.56 -33.13 -11.70
C CYS A 120 -19.09 -33.76 -10.37
N LEU A 121 -18.56 -32.92 -9.47
CA LEU A 121 -18.55 -33.19 -8.03
C LEU A 121 -19.31 -32.07 -7.28
N LEU A 122 -20.57 -32.37 -6.95
CA LEU A 122 -21.38 -31.69 -5.94
C LEU A 122 -20.81 -31.99 -4.53
N PRO A 123 -20.94 -31.08 -3.54
CA PRO A 123 -20.46 -31.35 -2.19
C PRO A 123 -21.38 -32.36 -1.47
N ALA A 124 -20.81 -33.48 -1.06
CA ALA A 124 -21.48 -34.46 -0.21
C ALA A 124 -21.73 -33.88 1.19
N ARG A 125 -23.00 -33.90 1.62
CA ARG A 125 -23.42 -33.68 3.02
C ARG A 125 -22.82 -34.76 3.91
N LEU A 126 -22.00 -34.38 4.89
CA LEU A 126 -21.65 -35.24 6.03
C LEU A 126 -22.83 -35.23 7.02
N VAL A 127 -23.65 -36.29 6.97
CA VAL A 127 -24.57 -36.65 8.05
C VAL A 127 -23.75 -37.41 9.09
N PHE A 128 -23.61 -36.87 10.30
CA PHE A 128 -23.02 -37.61 11.42
C PHE A 128 -24.05 -38.60 11.94
N ASP A 129 -23.84 -39.88 11.64
CA ASP A 129 -24.60 -40.96 12.27
C ASP A 129 -23.99 -41.31 13.64
N HIS A 130 -24.83 -41.27 14.66
CA HIS A 130 -24.47 -41.47 16.05
C HIS A 130 -24.35 -42.97 16.35
N ALA A 131 -23.21 -43.60 16.08
CA ALA A 131 -22.89 -44.91 16.69
C ALA A 131 -21.39 -45.24 16.64
N HIS A 132 -20.82 -45.46 17.83
CA HIS A 132 -19.61 -46.23 18.14
C HIS A 132 -18.39 -46.11 17.20
N CYS A 133 -17.51 -45.15 17.48
CA CYS A 133 -16.11 -45.22 17.06
C CYS A 133 -15.18 -44.66 18.15
N GLY A 134 -14.27 -45.52 18.63
CA GLY A 134 -13.44 -45.33 19.83
C GLY A 134 -12.35 -44.26 19.71
N GLN A 135 -11.96 -43.76 20.89
CA GLN A 135 -11.07 -42.60 21.14
C GLN A 135 -9.72 -42.66 20.40
N ALA A 136 -9.16 -43.85 20.19
CA ALA A 136 -7.86 -44.04 19.52
C ALA A 136 -7.88 -43.69 18.01
N LYS A 137 -9.04 -43.74 17.33
CA LYS A 137 -9.12 -43.37 15.90
C LYS A 137 -9.12 -41.86 15.72
N ARG A 138 -9.72 -41.12 16.67
CA ARG A 138 -9.74 -39.64 16.67
C ARG A 138 -8.35 -39.04 16.91
N GLU A 139 -7.54 -39.66 17.77
CA GLU A 139 -6.18 -39.21 18.06
C GLU A 139 -5.22 -39.39 16.88
N ARG A 140 -5.42 -40.44 16.07
CA ARG A 140 -4.58 -40.70 14.90
C ARG A 140 -4.89 -39.74 13.75
N GLU A 141 -6.15 -39.41 13.53
CA GLU A 141 -6.58 -38.44 12.51
C GLU A 141 -6.25 -36.99 12.91
N ALA A 142 -6.35 -36.62 14.19
CA ALA A 142 -5.98 -35.28 14.66
C ALA A 142 -4.47 -34.97 14.49
N ARG A 143 -3.60 -35.99 14.62
CA ARG A 143 -2.15 -35.83 14.42
C ARG A 143 -1.75 -35.64 12.95
N SER A 144 -2.50 -36.19 12.00
CA SER A 144 -2.28 -35.98 10.56
C SER A 144 -2.60 -34.55 10.09
N TYR A 145 -3.36 -33.78 10.86
CA TYR A 145 -3.74 -32.39 10.54
C TYR A 145 -3.01 -31.33 11.40
N GLY A 146 -2.02 -31.71 12.20
CA GLY A 146 -1.19 -30.75 12.94
C GLY A 146 -1.90 -29.97 14.06
N LEU A 147 -3.09 -30.41 14.52
CA LEU A 147 -3.74 -29.80 15.68
C LEU A 147 -3.25 -30.43 16.99
N LEU A 148 -2.51 -29.66 17.79
CA LEU A 148 -2.11 -30.05 19.14
C LEU A 148 -3.22 -29.66 20.14
N LEU A 149 -4.30 -30.43 20.19
CA LEU A 149 -5.33 -30.28 21.22
C LEU A 149 -4.89 -30.98 22.51
N ARG A 150 -4.54 -30.21 23.54
CA ARG A 150 -4.28 -30.72 24.89
C ARG A 150 -5.64 -30.95 25.58
N VAL A 151 -6.16 -32.17 25.51
CA VAL A 151 -7.40 -32.56 26.20
C VAL A 151 -7.08 -32.80 27.69
N LEU A 152 -7.67 -32.01 28.59
CA LEU A 152 -7.61 -32.27 30.04
C LEU A 152 -8.56 -33.45 30.40
N PRO A 153 -8.21 -34.30 31.37
CA PRO A 153 -9.01 -35.48 31.70
C PRO A 153 -10.33 -35.08 32.37
N THR A 154 -11.43 -35.67 31.89
CA THR A 154 -12.78 -35.52 32.45
C THR A 154 -12.90 -36.28 33.77
N GLN A 155 -13.29 -35.59 34.85
CA GLN A 155 -13.80 -36.24 36.06
C GLN A 155 -15.19 -36.82 35.82
N ASP A 156 -15.39 -38.05 36.29
CA ASP A 156 -16.68 -38.72 36.38
C ASP A 156 -17.69 -37.90 37.18
N CYS A 157 -18.82 -37.56 36.56
CA CYS A 157 -20.00 -37.03 37.25
C CYS A 157 -21.24 -37.79 36.77
N SER A 158 -21.57 -38.86 37.49
CA SER A 158 -22.88 -39.50 37.43
C SER A 158 -23.95 -38.56 38.00
N GLY A 159 -24.88 -38.13 37.15
CA GLY A 159 -26.22 -37.66 37.54
C GLY A 159 -26.31 -36.31 38.27
N LYS A 160 -26.52 -35.23 37.50
CA LYS A 160 -27.50 -34.14 37.74
C LYS A 160 -27.33 -33.03 36.68
N SER A 161 -28.46 -32.44 36.28
CA SER A 161 -28.64 -31.35 35.31
C SER A 161 -27.54 -30.27 35.35
N CYS A 162 -26.80 -30.09 34.25
CA CYS A 162 -25.97 -28.91 34.00
C CYS A 162 -26.66 -27.99 32.99
N ARG A 163 -27.29 -26.92 33.48
CA ARG A 163 -27.53 -25.70 32.71
C ARG A 163 -26.22 -24.88 32.69
N GLY A 164 -25.86 -24.39 31.50
CA GLY A 164 -25.02 -23.21 31.32
C GLY A 164 -23.53 -23.36 31.67
N THR A 165 -22.71 -23.65 30.67
CA THR A 165 -21.30 -23.24 30.67
C THR A 165 -20.99 -22.57 29.34
N LYS A 166 -20.85 -21.23 29.37
CA LYS A 166 -20.27 -20.45 28.27
C LYS A 166 -18.85 -20.96 28.04
N ALA A 167 -18.52 -21.31 26.79
CA ALA A 167 -17.13 -21.59 26.42
C ALA A 167 -16.26 -20.34 26.67
N PRO A 168 -15.01 -20.49 27.14
CA PRO A 168 -14.13 -19.34 27.37
C PRO A 168 -13.83 -18.63 26.03
N PRO A 169 -13.67 -17.30 26.01
CA PRO A 169 -13.49 -16.49 24.80
C PRO A 169 -12.37 -17.01 23.87
N THR A 170 -11.33 -17.59 24.47
CA THR A 170 -10.14 -18.09 23.78
C THR A 170 -10.41 -19.26 22.82
N THR A 171 -11.47 -20.05 23.05
CA THR A 171 -11.77 -21.22 22.21
C THR A 171 -12.55 -20.85 20.95
N LEU A 172 -13.39 -19.81 20.99
CA LEU A 172 -14.08 -19.29 19.79
C LEU A 172 -13.14 -18.52 18.86
N LEU A 173 -12.14 -17.81 19.42
CA LEU A 173 -11.12 -17.08 18.65
C LEU A 173 -10.23 -18.01 17.79
N ILE A 174 -9.98 -19.24 18.24
CA ILE A 174 -9.20 -20.22 17.48
C ILE A 174 -9.95 -20.70 16.22
N LEU A 175 -11.28 -20.78 16.27
CA LEU A 175 -12.10 -21.12 15.10
C LEU A 175 -12.19 -19.96 14.11
N ALA A 176 -12.28 -18.70 14.58
CA ALA A 176 -12.16 -17.53 13.73
C ALA A 176 -10.76 -17.40 13.09
N ARG A 177 -9.70 -17.82 13.79
CA ARG A 177 -8.33 -17.89 13.23
C ARG A 177 -8.15 -19.00 12.17
N ALA A 178 -8.95 -20.06 12.21
CA ALA A 178 -8.89 -21.17 11.25
C ALA A 178 -9.56 -20.85 9.90
N TYR A 179 -10.50 -19.89 9.87
CA TYR A 179 -11.10 -19.37 8.66
C TYR A 179 -10.57 -17.96 8.42
N LYS A 180 -9.69 -17.76 7.42
CA LYS A 180 -9.26 -16.40 7.02
C LYS A 180 -10.50 -15.52 6.89
N THR A 181 -10.71 -14.62 7.85
CA THR A 181 -11.75 -13.60 7.74
C THR A 181 -11.16 -12.52 6.86
N PHE A 182 -11.79 -12.29 5.72
CA PHE A 182 -11.27 -11.42 4.68
C PHE A 182 -11.89 -10.04 4.86
N MET A 183 -11.02 -9.05 5.07
CA MET A 183 -11.40 -7.67 5.27
C MET A 183 -11.58 -6.96 3.92
N ILE A 184 -12.67 -6.22 3.77
CA ILE A 184 -12.95 -5.38 2.61
C ILE A 184 -13.14 -3.95 3.10
N VAL A 185 -12.49 -3.01 2.42
CA VAL A 185 -12.44 -1.61 2.85
C VAL A 185 -13.06 -0.74 1.75
N CYS A 186 -14.21 -0.13 2.03
CA CYS A 186 -14.87 0.75 1.09
C CYS A 186 -14.35 2.19 1.20
N TRP A 187 -13.94 2.73 0.06
CA TRP A 187 -13.61 4.12 -0.16
C TRP A 187 -14.77 4.83 -0.86
N THR A 188 -15.41 5.73 -0.12
CA THR A 188 -16.44 6.60 -0.67
C THR A 188 -15.80 7.84 -1.30
N LEU A 189 -16.06 8.11 -2.56
CA LEU A 189 -15.74 9.40 -3.17
C LEU A 189 -16.38 10.52 -2.33
N PRO A 190 -15.63 11.56 -1.94
CA PRO A 190 -16.22 12.75 -1.33
C PRO A 190 -17.35 13.30 -2.20
N ILE A 191 -18.42 13.77 -1.56
CA ILE A 191 -19.51 14.47 -2.23
C ILE A 191 -18.93 15.63 -3.05
N ALA A 192 -19.42 15.80 -4.28
CA ALA A 192 -18.98 16.80 -5.25
C ALA A 192 -18.76 18.18 -4.60
N GLY A 193 -17.53 18.70 -4.72
CA GLY A 193 -17.11 20.00 -4.19
C GLY A 193 -15.71 20.00 -3.56
N PHE A 194 -15.30 18.90 -2.93
CA PHE A 194 -14.02 18.81 -2.21
C PHE A 194 -12.82 18.37 -3.10
N LEU A 195 -13.11 17.72 -4.24
CA LEU A 195 -12.14 16.98 -5.06
C LEU A 195 -11.43 17.78 -6.17
N HIS A 196 -11.87 19.00 -6.49
CA HIS A 196 -11.16 19.85 -7.47
C HIS A 196 -9.86 20.45 -6.92
N ARG A 197 -9.54 20.18 -5.65
CA ARG A 197 -8.29 20.59 -5.03
C ARG A 197 -7.29 19.43 -5.10
N PRO A 198 -6.08 19.63 -5.68
CA PRO A 198 -5.00 18.64 -5.69
C PRO A 198 -4.71 18.00 -4.32
N SER A 199 -4.95 18.75 -3.23
CA SER A 199 -4.81 18.27 -1.86
C SER A 199 -5.73 17.09 -1.52
N ALA A 200 -6.99 17.06 -1.99
CA ALA A 200 -7.94 15.99 -1.65
C ALA A 200 -7.54 14.63 -2.24
N ARG A 201 -7.01 14.60 -3.47
CA ARG A 201 -6.49 13.38 -4.11
C ARG A 201 -5.27 12.84 -3.36
N ALA A 202 -4.38 13.73 -2.90
CA ALA A 202 -3.23 13.34 -2.09
C ALA A 202 -3.65 12.72 -0.75
N TYR A 203 -4.65 13.29 -0.06
CA TYR A 203 -5.18 12.73 1.19
C TYR A 203 -5.77 11.33 1.03
N ILE A 204 -6.51 11.09 -0.06
CA ILE A 204 -7.09 9.77 -0.37
C ILE A 204 -5.98 8.74 -0.61
N ASN A 205 -4.98 9.09 -1.40
CA ASN A 205 -3.83 8.23 -1.68
C ASN A 205 -3.05 7.84 -0.41
N ILE A 206 -2.81 8.79 0.50
CA ILE A 206 -2.20 8.51 1.81
C ILE A 206 -3.06 7.56 2.63
N GLY A 207 -4.38 7.72 2.57
CA GLY A 207 -5.31 6.84 3.25
C GLY A 207 -5.30 5.40 2.70
N ILE A 208 -5.26 5.24 1.38
CA ILE A 208 -5.15 3.93 0.71
C ILE A 208 -3.87 3.22 1.17
N ASP A 209 -2.73 3.92 1.20
CA ASP A 209 -1.45 3.35 1.63
C ASP A 209 -1.48 2.90 3.10
N ARG A 210 -2.06 3.71 4.00
CA ARG A 210 -2.22 3.34 5.42
C ARG A 210 -3.12 2.10 5.59
N MET A 211 -4.21 2.02 4.83
CA MET A 211 -5.15 0.90 4.90
C MET A 211 -4.59 -0.37 4.26
N HIS A 212 -3.71 -0.27 3.26
CA HIS A 212 -2.96 -1.43 2.74
C HIS A 212 -2.21 -2.14 3.88
N GLY A 213 -1.62 -1.38 4.81
CA GLY A 213 -0.92 -1.93 5.96
C GLY A 213 -1.77 -2.81 6.88
N LEU A 214 -3.10 -2.77 6.76
CA LEU A 214 -4.03 -3.61 7.51
C LEU A 214 -4.36 -4.95 6.81
N GLY A 215 -3.85 -5.19 5.60
CA GLY A 215 -4.04 -6.43 4.84
C GLY A 215 -5.46 -6.67 4.28
N PRO A 216 -6.10 -5.69 3.62
CA PRO A 216 -7.40 -5.91 2.96
C PRO A 216 -7.28 -6.95 1.84
N THR A 217 -8.37 -7.65 1.59
CA THR A 217 -8.49 -8.57 0.44
C THR A 217 -8.75 -7.79 -0.85
N PHE A 218 -9.63 -6.80 -0.78
CA PHE A 218 -9.83 -5.79 -1.81
C PHE A 218 -10.35 -4.49 -1.19
N ILE A 219 -10.27 -3.41 -1.95
CA ILE A 219 -10.87 -2.12 -1.62
C ILE A 219 -11.99 -1.80 -2.60
N ASP A 220 -12.99 -1.04 -2.17
CA ASP A 220 -14.07 -0.62 -3.06
C ASP A 220 -13.93 0.87 -3.38
N VAL A 221 -14.16 1.25 -4.63
CA VAL A 221 -14.20 2.67 -5.04
C VAL A 221 -15.61 2.99 -5.51
N THR A 222 -16.29 3.86 -4.76
CA THR A 222 -17.67 4.22 -5.10
C THR A 222 -17.77 5.02 -6.39
N TRP A 223 -18.90 4.88 -7.06
CA TRP A 223 -19.28 5.62 -8.26
C TRP A 223 -20.24 6.76 -7.91
N GLY A 224 -19.99 7.96 -8.41
CA GLY A 224 -20.89 9.09 -8.19
C GLY A 224 -22.21 8.95 -8.96
N ALA A 225 -23.32 9.37 -8.36
CA ALA A 225 -24.64 9.30 -8.98
C ALA A 225 -24.67 9.93 -10.38
N GLY A 226 -25.28 9.24 -11.35
CA GLY A 226 -25.36 9.65 -12.75
C GLY A 226 -24.02 9.73 -13.48
N GLY A 227 -22.96 9.07 -12.97
CA GLY A 227 -21.63 9.13 -13.58
C GLY A 227 -20.86 10.41 -13.31
N ARG A 228 -21.34 11.24 -12.37
CA ARG A 228 -20.55 12.38 -11.89
C ARG A 228 -19.25 11.82 -11.29
N LEU A 229 -18.10 12.32 -11.74
CA LEU A 229 -16.78 11.87 -11.31
C LEU A 229 -16.40 10.44 -11.78
N SER A 230 -16.98 9.93 -12.88
CA SER A 230 -16.59 8.64 -13.48
C SER A 230 -15.08 8.54 -13.73
N ASN A 231 -14.49 9.58 -14.34
CA ASN A 231 -13.06 9.61 -14.66
C ASN A 231 -12.19 9.51 -13.40
N LEU A 232 -12.62 10.11 -12.30
CA LEU A 232 -11.91 10.02 -11.03
C LEU A 232 -11.98 8.60 -10.45
N THR A 233 -13.13 7.93 -10.59
CA THR A 233 -13.30 6.53 -10.15
C THR A 233 -12.32 5.64 -10.91
N CYS A 234 -12.31 5.74 -12.25
CA CYS A 234 -11.40 4.98 -13.10
C CYS A 234 -9.92 5.28 -12.78
N ASP A 235 -9.57 6.56 -12.60
CA ASP A 235 -8.23 6.98 -12.19
C ASP A 235 -7.81 6.36 -10.85
N MET A 236 -8.71 6.33 -9.87
CA MET A 236 -8.44 5.74 -8.55
C MET A 236 -8.25 4.23 -8.65
N VAL A 237 -9.07 3.54 -9.44
CA VAL A 237 -8.91 2.10 -9.71
C VAL A 237 -7.56 1.84 -10.39
N LYS A 238 -7.21 2.63 -11.40
CA LYS A 238 -5.92 2.55 -12.10
C LYS A 238 -4.74 2.71 -11.13
N VAL A 239 -4.79 3.72 -10.25
CA VAL A 239 -3.71 3.96 -9.27
C VAL A 239 -3.67 2.86 -8.20
N ALA A 240 -4.80 2.40 -7.69
CA ALA A 240 -4.87 1.33 -6.68
C ALA A 240 -4.28 0.02 -7.21
N GLN A 241 -4.67 -0.40 -8.41
CA GLN A 241 -4.17 -1.60 -9.05
C GLN A 241 -2.69 -1.46 -9.48
N ASN A 242 -2.34 -0.37 -10.18
CA ASN A 242 -1.01 -0.27 -10.79
C ASN A 242 0.09 0.14 -9.81
N VAL A 243 -0.18 1.09 -8.91
CA VAL A 243 0.83 1.70 -8.02
C VAL A 243 0.85 1.03 -6.65
N TYR A 244 -0.32 0.83 -6.05
CA TYR A 244 -0.43 0.31 -4.68
C TYR A 244 -0.51 -1.21 -4.61
N GLY A 245 -0.81 -1.89 -5.73
CA GLY A 245 -0.95 -3.34 -5.76
C GLY A 245 -2.17 -3.85 -4.98
N LEU A 246 -3.24 -3.04 -4.93
CA LEU A 246 -4.47 -3.37 -4.20
C LEU A 246 -5.56 -3.80 -5.15
N GLU A 247 -6.09 -5.00 -4.92
CA GLU A 247 -7.27 -5.47 -5.64
C GLU A 247 -8.42 -4.51 -5.36
N THR A 248 -9.12 -4.11 -6.43
CA THR A 248 -10.11 -3.04 -6.36
C THR A 248 -11.43 -3.51 -6.94
N CYS A 249 -12.52 -3.30 -6.20
CA CYS A 249 -13.88 -3.42 -6.68
C CYS A 249 -14.40 -2.05 -7.12
N MET A 250 -14.59 -1.88 -8.43
CA MET A 250 -15.14 -0.63 -8.96
C MET A 250 -16.67 -0.66 -8.90
N HIS A 251 -17.27 0.30 -8.23
CA HIS A 251 -18.72 0.49 -8.33
C HIS A 251 -19.07 0.97 -9.72
N LEU A 252 -20.21 0.52 -10.24
CA LEU A 252 -20.74 0.99 -11.52
C LEU A 252 -22.27 1.05 -11.45
N THR A 253 -22.83 2.24 -11.61
CA THR A 253 -24.28 2.42 -11.69
C THR A 253 -24.75 2.37 -13.13
N CYS A 254 -25.98 1.92 -13.39
CA CYS A 254 -26.47 1.74 -14.76
C CYS A 254 -27.55 2.75 -15.19
N THR A 255 -28.01 3.63 -14.29
CA THR A 255 -29.07 4.62 -14.59
C THR A 255 -28.50 6.04 -14.79
N ASP A 256 -29.28 6.88 -15.49
CA ASP A 256 -28.97 8.28 -15.79
C ASP A 256 -27.67 8.49 -16.59
N MET A 257 -27.28 7.50 -17.40
CA MET A 257 -26.10 7.54 -18.26
C MET A 257 -26.33 6.85 -19.59
N GLU A 258 -25.67 7.35 -20.63
CA GLU A 258 -25.57 6.66 -21.92
C GLU A 258 -24.72 5.38 -21.79
N THR A 259 -25.08 4.34 -22.55
CA THR A 259 -24.35 3.07 -22.59
C THR A 259 -22.86 3.24 -22.92
N THR A 260 -22.52 4.22 -23.76
CA THR A 260 -21.13 4.56 -24.11
C THR A 260 -20.26 4.89 -22.90
N LYS A 261 -20.82 5.51 -21.85
CA LYS A 261 -20.08 5.79 -20.61
C LYS A 261 -19.79 4.52 -19.82
N ILE A 262 -20.74 3.59 -19.81
CA ILE A 262 -20.59 2.28 -19.17
C ILE A 262 -19.51 1.47 -19.92
N ASP A 263 -19.54 1.50 -21.26
CA ASP A 263 -18.55 0.83 -22.09
C ASP A 263 -17.13 1.37 -21.85
N ASN A 264 -16.98 2.70 -21.83
CA ASN A 264 -15.70 3.33 -21.56
C ASN A 264 -15.20 2.99 -20.15
N ALA A 265 -16.05 3.04 -19.13
CA ALA A 265 -15.68 2.71 -17.76
C ALA A 265 -15.26 1.25 -17.60
N LEU A 266 -16.00 0.30 -18.20
CA LEU A 266 -15.65 -1.12 -18.19
C LEU A 266 -14.32 -1.38 -18.94
N LYS A 267 -14.10 -0.70 -20.07
CA LYS A 267 -12.85 -0.79 -20.83
C LYS A 267 -11.66 -0.24 -20.05
N GLU A 268 -11.83 0.90 -19.38
CA GLU A 268 -10.80 1.48 -18.52
C GLU A 268 -10.48 0.57 -17.32
N ALA A 269 -11.50 0.01 -16.68
CA ALA A 269 -11.33 -0.97 -15.61
C ALA A 269 -10.57 -2.22 -16.09
N TYR A 270 -10.97 -2.78 -17.23
CA TYR A 270 -10.30 -3.92 -17.87
C TYR A 270 -8.81 -3.62 -18.14
N ASN A 271 -8.53 -2.48 -18.76
CA ASN A 271 -7.16 -2.06 -19.10
C ASN A 271 -6.31 -1.79 -17.85
N ALA A 272 -6.93 -1.32 -16.76
CA ALA A 272 -6.27 -1.17 -15.46
C ALA A 272 -5.97 -2.51 -14.76
N GLY A 273 -6.44 -3.64 -15.29
CA GLY A 273 -6.33 -4.96 -14.66
C GLY A 273 -7.33 -5.20 -13.53
N CYS A 274 -8.37 -4.37 -13.43
CA CYS A 274 -9.44 -4.55 -12.46
C CYS A 274 -10.24 -5.81 -12.78
N THR A 275 -10.52 -6.63 -11.77
CA THR A 275 -11.28 -7.89 -11.94
C THR A 275 -12.61 -7.88 -11.20
N ASN A 276 -12.95 -6.81 -10.49
CA ASN A 276 -14.12 -6.78 -9.60
C ASN A 276 -15.01 -5.56 -9.90
N ILE A 277 -16.31 -5.80 -10.16
CA ILE A 277 -17.31 -4.75 -10.38
C ILE A 277 -18.46 -4.91 -9.39
N LEU A 278 -18.84 -3.84 -8.69
CA LEU A 278 -20.10 -3.77 -7.95
C LEU A 278 -21.17 -3.15 -8.85
N ALA A 279 -22.02 -3.99 -9.43
CA ALA A 279 -23.09 -3.58 -10.33
C ALA A 279 -24.29 -3.05 -9.53
N LEU A 280 -24.59 -1.77 -9.72
CA LEU A 280 -25.63 -1.04 -9.01
C LEU A 280 -26.63 -0.45 -10.00
N ARG A 281 -27.86 -0.21 -9.53
CA ARG A 281 -28.83 0.58 -10.30
C ARG A 281 -28.37 2.03 -10.34
N GLY A 282 -28.17 2.63 -9.16
CA GLY A 282 -27.97 4.05 -8.96
C GLY A 282 -29.19 4.70 -8.30
N ASP A 283 -28.93 5.78 -7.56
CA ASP A 283 -29.95 6.64 -6.98
C ASP A 283 -30.40 7.68 -8.03
N PRO A 284 -31.66 8.14 -7.99
CA PRO A 284 -32.11 9.20 -8.88
C PRO A 284 -31.28 10.48 -8.66
N PRO A 285 -31.13 11.35 -9.68
CA PRO A 285 -30.43 12.61 -9.52
C PRO A 285 -31.11 13.46 -8.44
N ARG A 286 -30.34 14.16 -7.59
CA ARG A 286 -30.86 15.00 -6.49
C ARG A 286 -31.93 16.02 -6.90
N GLU A 287 -31.99 16.38 -8.18
CA GLU A 287 -32.92 17.34 -8.78
C GLU A 287 -34.25 16.70 -9.23
N LYS A 288 -34.37 15.37 -9.17
CA LYS A 288 -35.57 14.61 -9.50
C LYS A 288 -35.93 13.67 -8.35
N GLU A 289 -37.11 13.86 -7.75
CA GLU A 289 -37.60 12.97 -6.68
C GLU A 289 -38.00 11.57 -7.17
N LYS A 290 -38.25 11.40 -8.48
CA LYS A 290 -38.68 10.12 -9.06
C LYS A 290 -37.75 9.66 -10.17
N TRP A 291 -37.38 8.39 -10.08
CA TRP A 291 -36.56 7.69 -11.06
C TRP A 291 -37.26 7.57 -12.43
N GLN A 292 -36.52 7.78 -13.52
CA GLN A 292 -36.95 7.51 -14.90
C GLN A 292 -35.77 6.91 -15.68
N ALA A 293 -35.99 5.79 -16.37
CA ALA A 293 -34.96 5.23 -17.26
C ALA A 293 -34.67 6.19 -18.42
N THR A 294 -33.38 6.32 -18.74
CA THR A 294 -32.94 6.92 -20.01
C THR A 294 -33.39 6.02 -21.17
N GLU A 295 -33.91 6.62 -22.24
CA GLU A 295 -34.34 5.87 -23.43
C GLU A 295 -33.15 5.10 -24.02
N GLY A 296 -33.30 3.78 -24.19
CA GLY A 296 -32.22 2.87 -24.62
C GLY A 296 -31.20 2.48 -23.54
N GLY A 297 -31.35 2.96 -22.30
CA GLY A 297 -30.48 2.67 -21.15
C GLY A 297 -30.92 1.47 -20.30
N PHE A 298 -30.17 1.20 -19.23
CA PHE A 298 -30.47 0.11 -18.30
C PHE A 298 -31.55 0.50 -17.28
N ARG A 299 -32.41 -0.45 -16.92
CA ARG A 299 -33.51 -0.22 -15.97
C ARG A 299 -33.17 -0.72 -14.57
N TYR A 300 -32.56 -1.89 -14.48
CA TYR A 300 -32.23 -2.55 -13.21
C TYR A 300 -30.78 -2.99 -13.18
N ALA A 301 -30.21 -3.16 -11.98
CA ALA A 301 -28.85 -3.67 -11.81
C ALA A 301 -28.65 -5.05 -12.49
N ARG A 302 -29.69 -5.91 -12.53
CA ARG A 302 -29.64 -7.21 -13.24
C ARG A 302 -29.37 -7.05 -14.73
N ASP A 303 -29.79 -5.94 -15.34
CA ASP A 303 -29.57 -5.68 -16.76
C ASP A 303 -28.09 -5.36 -17.01
N LEU A 304 -27.46 -4.60 -16.10
CA LEU A 304 -26.02 -4.35 -16.11
C LEU A 304 -25.21 -5.63 -15.89
N VAL A 305 -25.63 -6.51 -14.97
CA VAL A 305 -24.97 -7.82 -14.76
C VAL A 305 -24.98 -8.63 -16.06
N LYS A 306 -26.14 -8.76 -16.71
CA LYS A 306 -26.27 -9.48 -17.99
C LYS A 306 -25.39 -8.87 -19.07
N TYR A 307 -25.33 -7.53 -19.11
CA TYR A 307 -24.51 -6.81 -20.07
C TYR A 307 -23.01 -7.08 -19.89
N ILE A 308 -22.50 -6.96 -18.66
CA ILE A 308 -21.09 -7.23 -18.36
C ILE A 308 -20.75 -8.68 -18.70
N ARG A 309 -21.62 -9.64 -18.33
CA ARG A 309 -21.42 -11.07 -18.66
C ARG A 309 -21.41 -11.32 -20.17
N LYS A 310 -22.26 -10.63 -20.93
CA LYS A 310 -22.31 -10.75 -22.40
C LYS A 310 -21.04 -10.22 -23.06
N GLU A 311 -20.56 -9.04 -22.64
CA GLU A 311 -19.44 -8.36 -23.32
C GLU A 311 -18.06 -8.84 -22.83
N TYR A 312 -17.92 -9.22 -21.55
CA TYR A 312 -16.63 -9.57 -20.93
C TYR A 312 -16.57 -11.01 -20.38
N GLY A 313 -17.65 -11.80 -20.50
CA GLY A 313 -17.69 -13.18 -20.02
C GLY A 313 -17.40 -13.28 -18.52
N ASP A 314 -16.46 -14.16 -18.16
CA ASP A 314 -16.05 -14.43 -16.79
C ASP A 314 -14.83 -13.60 -16.35
N HIS A 315 -14.44 -12.57 -17.10
CA HIS A 315 -13.31 -11.72 -16.72
C HIS A 315 -13.53 -10.97 -15.40
N PHE A 316 -14.73 -10.41 -15.21
CA PHE A 316 -15.09 -9.67 -14.01
C PHE A 316 -15.85 -10.55 -13.03
N ASP A 317 -15.44 -10.56 -11.76
CA ASP A 317 -16.32 -10.94 -10.66
C ASP A 317 -17.30 -9.79 -10.38
N ILE A 318 -18.59 -10.12 -10.33
CA ILE A 318 -19.66 -9.12 -10.24
C ILE A 318 -20.33 -9.23 -8.87
N ALA A 319 -20.15 -8.24 -8.02
CA ALA A 319 -20.92 -8.07 -6.81
C ALA A 319 -22.24 -7.33 -7.10
N VAL A 320 -23.27 -7.56 -6.29
CA VAL A 320 -24.53 -6.79 -6.31
C VAL A 320 -24.95 -6.39 -4.89
N ALA A 321 -25.72 -5.30 -4.78
CA ALA A 321 -26.23 -4.86 -3.49
C ALA A 321 -27.34 -5.77 -2.93
N GLY A 322 -27.36 -6.00 -1.62
CA GLY A 322 -28.43 -6.63 -0.85
C GLY A 322 -28.96 -5.71 0.26
N TYR A 323 -30.22 -5.88 0.65
CA TYR A 323 -30.89 -5.00 1.61
C TYR A 323 -31.61 -5.83 2.67
N PRO A 324 -30.97 -6.12 3.83
CA PRO A 324 -31.54 -6.96 4.87
C PRO A 324 -32.83 -6.40 5.49
N GLU A 325 -33.00 -5.08 5.46
CA GLU A 325 -34.04 -4.33 6.17
C GLU A 325 -35.00 -3.57 5.22
N GLY A 326 -34.89 -3.79 3.92
CA GLY A 326 -35.62 -2.99 2.93
C GLY A 326 -34.81 -1.81 2.38
N CYS A 327 -35.43 -1.03 1.50
CA CYS A 327 -34.86 0.19 0.91
C CYS A 327 -35.98 1.18 0.58
N GLU A 328 -35.65 2.46 0.35
CA GLU A 328 -36.65 3.54 0.13
C GLU A 328 -37.66 3.25 -0.98
N ASP A 329 -37.26 2.54 -2.04
CA ASP A 329 -38.16 2.18 -3.15
C ASP A 329 -39.00 0.92 -2.90
N GLN A 330 -38.59 0.10 -1.92
CA GLN A 330 -39.26 -1.13 -1.54
C GLN A 330 -38.97 -1.53 -0.09
N ASP A 331 -40.02 -1.45 0.73
CA ASP A 331 -39.95 -1.78 2.16
C ASP A 331 -40.08 -3.27 2.44
N ASP A 332 -40.52 -4.10 1.48
CA ASP A 332 -40.67 -5.55 1.65
C ASP A 332 -39.34 -6.31 1.38
N PRO A 333 -38.64 -6.81 2.41
CA PRO A 333 -37.38 -7.50 2.22
C PRO A 333 -37.55 -8.83 1.50
N ASP A 334 -38.70 -9.50 1.61
CA ASP A 334 -38.92 -10.81 0.99
C ASP A 334 -39.06 -10.66 -0.54
N LEU A 335 -39.70 -9.60 -1.02
CA LEU A 335 -39.73 -9.23 -2.44
C LEU A 335 -38.32 -8.85 -2.94
N LEU A 336 -37.55 -8.11 -2.15
CA LEU A 336 -36.17 -7.76 -2.50
C LEU A 336 -35.26 -8.99 -2.61
N ILE A 337 -35.52 -10.06 -1.84
CA ILE A 337 -34.81 -11.34 -1.99
C ILE A 337 -35.13 -11.99 -3.34
N ASP A 338 -36.37 -11.90 -3.84
CA ASP A 338 -36.72 -12.41 -5.16
C ASP A 338 -35.98 -11.64 -6.28
N HIS A 339 -35.90 -10.31 -6.19
CA HIS A 339 -35.08 -9.52 -7.11
C HIS A 339 -33.58 -9.75 -6.94
N LEU A 340 -33.13 -10.06 -5.72
CA LEU A 340 -31.75 -10.48 -5.48
C LEU A 340 -31.46 -11.79 -6.19
N LYS A 341 -32.39 -12.75 -6.14
CA LYS A 341 -32.28 -14.00 -6.88
C LYS A 341 -32.14 -13.76 -8.38
N GLU A 342 -32.95 -12.88 -8.96
CA GLU A 342 -32.84 -12.52 -10.38
C GLU A 342 -31.47 -11.92 -10.75
N LYS A 343 -30.87 -11.10 -9.86
CA LYS A 343 -29.51 -10.55 -10.05
C LYS A 343 -28.44 -11.64 -9.99
N VAL A 344 -28.57 -12.59 -9.06
CA VAL A 344 -27.64 -13.72 -8.93
C VAL A 344 -27.77 -14.66 -10.10
N ASP A 345 -28.99 -15.03 -10.50
CA ASP A 345 -29.27 -15.87 -11.65
C ASP A 345 -28.81 -15.23 -12.97
N ALA A 346 -28.70 -13.90 -13.02
CA ALA A 346 -28.10 -13.16 -14.14
C ALA A 346 -26.56 -13.27 -14.22
N GLY A 347 -25.89 -13.78 -13.19
CA GLY A 347 -24.44 -14.02 -13.17
C GLY A 347 -23.65 -13.24 -12.11
N ALA A 348 -24.27 -12.73 -11.05
CA ALA A 348 -23.53 -12.11 -9.95
C ALA A 348 -22.77 -13.16 -9.11
N SER A 349 -21.52 -12.86 -8.76
CA SER A 349 -20.60 -13.73 -8.00
C SER A 349 -20.72 -13.55 -6.48
N SER A 350 -21.22 -12.42 -6.00
CA SER A 350 -21.35 -12.13 -4.55
C SER A 350 -22.40 -11.05 -4.26
N VAL A 351 -22.79 -10.92 -2.99
CA VAL A 351 -23.72 -9.89 -2.51
C VAL A 351 -23.09 -9.09 -1.39
N ILE A 352 -23.05 -7.77 -1.53
CA ILE A 352 -22.64 -6.83 -0.47
C ILE A 352 -23.90 -6.16 0.07
N THR A 353 -24.16 -6.26 1.37
CA THR A 353 -25.37 -5.68 1.95
C THR A 353 -25.21 -4.20 2.25
N GLN A 354 -26.32 -3.47 2.29
CA GLN A 354 -26.41 -2.19 2.98
C GLN A 354 -25.97 -2.34 4.46
N MET A 355 -25.59 -1.23 5.09
CA MET A 355 -25.25 -1.19 6.50
C MET A 355 -26.37 -1.75 7.38
N CYS A 356 -26.01 -2.62 8.33
CA CYS A 356 -26.89 -3.23 9.31
C CYS A 356 -26.19 -3.26 10.68
N TYR A 357 -26.92 -3.01 11.76
CA TYR A 357 -26.37 -3.01 13.12
C TYR A 357 -27.01 -4.06 14.03
N ASP A 358 -28.05 -4.75 13.56
CA ASP A 358 -28.71 -5.85 14.26
C ASP A 358 -28.32 -7.20 13.65
N ALA A 359 -27.52 -7.97 14.39
CA ALA A 359 -27.03 -9.25 13.91
C ALA A 359 -28.14 -10.28 13.71
N ASP A 360 -29.22 -10.24 14.50
CA ASP A 360 -30.31 -11.21 14.38
C ASP A 360 -31.12 -10.98 13.10
N ILE A 361 -31.34 -9.71 12.74
CA ILE A 361 -31.96 -9.33 11.46
C ILE A 361 -31.11 -9.84 10.29
N PHE A 362 -29.80 -9.58 10.32
CA PHE A 362 -28.89 -10.02 9.26
C PHE A 362 -28.86 -11.56 9.12
N ILE A 363 -28.76 -12.30 10.24
CA ILE A 363 -28.70 -13.76 10.24
C ILE A 363 -30.01 -14.36 9.70
N ASN A 364 -31.16 -13.86 10.15
CA ASN A 364 -32.46 -14.29 9.64
C ASN A 364 -32.62 -13.99 8.14
N TRP A 365 -32.19 -12.82 7.70
CA TRP A 365 -32.17 -12.47 6.27
C TRP A 365 -31.28 -13.44 5.47
N MET A 366 -30.09 -13.78 5.98
CA MET A 366 -29.21 -14.77 5.35
C MET A 366 -29.91 -16.14 5.23
N GLU A 367 -30.59 -16.61 6.27
CA GLU A 367 -31.34 -17.88 6.21
C GLU A 367 -32.42 -17.87 5.13
N LYS A 368 -33.18 -16.78 5.02
CA LYS A 368 -34.19 -16.59 3.96
C LYS A 368 -33.56 -16.58 2.55
N VAL A 369 -32.45 -15.85 2.37
CA VAL A 369 -31.69 -15.81 1.12
C VAL A 369 -31.20 -17.20 0.72
N ARG A 370 -30.68 -17.98 1.68
CA ARG A 370 -30.25 -19.36 1.45
C ARG A 370 -31.43 -20.29 1.12
N ALA A 371 -32.59 -20.10 1.75
CA ALA A 371 -33.80 -20.87 1.46
C ALA A 371 -34.31 -20.65 0.01
N LYS A 372 -34.04 -19.48 -0.58
CA LYS A 372 -34.32 -19.17 -1.99
C LYS A 372 -33.29 -19.74 -2.99
N GLY A 373 -32.30 -20.49 -2.49
CA GLY A 373 -31.30 -21.19 -3.31
C GLY A 373 -30.12 -20.31 -3.74
N ILE A 374 -29.97 -19.10 -3.20
CA ILE A 374 -28.81 -18.25 -3.47
C ILE A 374 -27.62 -18.78 -2.67
N THR A 375 -26.55 -19.22 -3.34
CA THR A 375 -25.37 -19.83 -2.71
C THR A 375 -24.13 -18.94 -2.70
N VAL A 376 -24.16 -17.81 -3.41
CA VAL A 376 -23.02 -16.89 -3.48
C VAL A 376 -22.67 -16.30 -2.10
N PRO A 377 -21.42 -15.85 -1.88
CA PRO A 377 -21.02 -15.18 -0.65
C PRO A 377 -21.92 -13.97 -0.34
N LEU A 378 -22.38 -13.87 0.91
CA LEU A 378 -23.09 -12.71 1.44
C LEU A 378 -22.14 -11.97 2.38
N ILE A 379 -21.93 -10.69 2.10
CA ILE A 379 -20.93 -9.86 2.75
C ILE A 379 -21.66 -8.72 3.47
N PRO A 380 -21.67 -8.69 4.82
CA PRO A 380 -22.28 -7.63 5.60
C PRO A 380 -21.55 -6.30 5.36
N GLY A 381 -22.31 -5.28 4.98
CA GLY A 381 -21.87 -3.89 5.00
C GLY A 381 -21.92 -3.33 6.43
N ILE A 382 -20.83 -2.68 6.86
CA ILE A 382 -20.62 -2.27 8.25
C ILE A 382 -20.01 -0.88 8.25
N MET A 383 -20.66 0.10 8.87
CA MET A 383 -20.09 1.44 9.00
C MET A 383 -19.60 1.64 10.45
N PRO A 384 -18.28 1.77 10.67
CA PRO A 384 -17.75 2.13 11.98
C PRO A 384 -18.28 3.49 12.46
N ILE A 385 -18.48 3.61 13.78
CA ILE A 385 -19.03 4.82 14.40
C ILE A 385 -17.90 5.83 14.66
N HIS A 386 -17.95 6.97 13.96
CA HIS A 386 -17.00 8.06 14.16
C HIS A 386 -17.49 9.12 15.15
N THR A 387 -18.74 9.57 14.97
CA THR A 387 -19.42 10.52 15.85
C THR A 387 -20.89 10.12 15.93
N HIS A 388 -21.53 10.44 17.06
CA HIS A 388 -22.93 10.08 17.29
C HIS A 388 -23.86 10.70 16.24
N ALA A 389 -23.69 11.99 15.96
CA ALA A 389 -24.50 12.71 14.99
C ALA A 389 -24.35 12.16 13.55
N ALA A 390 -23.13 11.81 13.13
CA ALA A 390 -22.91 11.25 11.79
C ALA A 390 -23.52 9.86 11.65
N PHE A 391 -23.40 9.03 12.69
CA PHE A 391 -24.00 7.71 12.77
C PHE A 391 -25.54 7.77 12.69
N MET A 392 -26.18 8.55 13.57
CA MET A 392 -27.64 8.68 13.59
C MET A 392 -28.19 9.23 12.27
N ARG A 393 -27.53 10.22 11.66
CA ARG A 393 -27.93 10.75 10.35
C ARG A 393 -27.93 9.67 9.26
N ARG A 394 -26.92 8.79 9.26
CA ARG A 394 -26.79 7.72 8.26
C ARG A 394 -27.78 6.59 8.49
N ALA A 395 -27.95 6.17 9.74
CA ALA A 395 -28.95 5.16 10.08
C ALA A 395 -30.36 5.63 9.71
N ASN A 396 -30.70 6.90 9.99
CA ASN A 396 -32.00 7.47 9.61
C ASN A 396 -32.19 7.55 8.09
N TRP A 397 -31.16 7.97 7.34
CA TRP A 397 -31.24 8.05 5.88
C TRP A 397 -31.40 6.67 5.23
N THR A 398 -30.74 5.66 5.76
CA THR A 398 -30.84 4.27 5.27
C THR A 398 -31.99 3.49 5.89
N GLN A 399 -32.73 4.10 6.81
CA GLN A 399 -33.79 3.49 7.62
C GLN A 399 -33.36 2.19 8.33
N CYS A 400 -32.08 2.10 8.73
CA CYS A 400 -31.54 0.94 9.43
C CYS A 400 -31.96 0.92 10.91
N HIS A 401 -32.38 -0.24 11.39
CA HIS A 401 -32.69 -0.52 12.78
C HIS A 401 -31.41 -0.49 13.63
N ILE A 402 -31.37 0.43 14.59
CA ILE A 402 -30.34 0.47 15.62
C ILE A 402 -30.89 -0.22 16.89
N PRO A 403 -30.25 -1.29 17.38
CA PRO A 403 -30.66 -1.95 18.62
C PRO A 403 -30.71 -0.98 19.81
N ASP A 404 -31.69 -1.13 20.70
CA ASP A 404 -31.89 -0.16 21.79
C ASP A 404 -30.69 -0.07 22.74
N HIS A 405 -30.01 -1.20 23.02
CA HIS A 405 -28.80 -1.20 23.84
C HIS A 405 -27.64 -0.38 23.24
N TRP A 406 -27.60 -0.17 21.91
CA TRP A 406 -26.60 0.73 21.29
C TRP A 406 -26.93 2.19 21.61
N LYS A 407 -28.20 2.58 21.54
CA LYS A 407 -28.64 3.94 21.89
C LYS A 407 -28.39 4.21 23.38
N GLU A 408 -28.73 3.26 24.25
CA GLU A 408 -28.48 3.35 25.69
C GLU A 408 -26.98 3.53 26.01
N ALA A 409 -26.10 2.88 25.25
CA ALA A 409 -24.65 3.02 25.41
C ALA A 409 -24.08 4.33 24.83
N LEU A 410 -24.59 4.80 23.69
CA LEU A 410 -24.03 5.94 22.95
C LEU A 410 -24.63 7.29 23.34
N ASP A 411 -25.90 7.36 23.73
CA ASP A 411 -26.58 8.63 24.05
C ASP A 411 -25.96 9.39 25.25
N PRO A 412 -25.49 8.72 26.33
CA PRO A 412 -24.82 9.40 27.44
C PRO A 412 -23.51 10.09 27.03
N VAL A 413 -22.82 9.57 26.01
CA VAL A 413 -21.52 10.07 25.54
C VAL A 413 -21.60 10.84 24.22
N LYS A 414 -22.79 11.14 23.71
CA LYS A 414 -23.00 11.69 22.36
C LYS A 414 -22.23 12.96 21.98
N ASN A 415 -21.74 13.71 22.97
CA ASN A 415 -20.96 14.94 22.79
C ASN A 415 -19.45 14.74 23.00
N ASP A 416 -19.00 13.51 23.25
CA ASP A 416 -17.59 13.12 23.40
C ASP A 416 -17.21 12.15 22.27
N ASP A 417 -16.63 12.71 21.20
CA ASP A 417 -16.24 11.94 20.02
C ASP A 417 -15.13 10.89 20.30
N VAL A 418 -14.39 11.00 21.41
CA VAL A 418 -13.41 9.97 21.79
C VAL A 418 -14.15 8.79 22.39
N ALA A 419 -14.99 9.04 23.41
CA ALA A 419 -15.78 8.00 24.07
C ALA A 419 -16.74 7.30 23.10
N VAL A 420 -17.38 8.05 22.19
CA VAL A 420 -18.25 7.49 21.14
C VAL A 420 -17.49 6.50 20.24
N ARG A 421 -16.25 6.79 19.88
CA ARG A 421 -15.44 5.89 19.04
C ARG A 421 -15.02 4.63 19.79
N GLU A 422 -14.66 4.75 21.06
CA GLU A 422 -14.28 3.61 21.89
C GLU A 422 -15.46 2.65 22.09
N ILE A 423 -16.60 3.16 22.55
CA ILE A 423 -17.83 2.38 22.75
C ILE A 423 -18.35 1.85 21.42
N GLY A 424 -18.38 2.70 20.39
CA GLY A 424 -18.82 2.31 19.05
C GLY A 424 -17.97 1.20 18.43
N ALA A 425 -16.65 1.19 18.67
CA ALA A 425 -15.77 0.13 18.19
C ALA A 425 -16.10 -1.22 18.86
N GLU A 426 -16.39 -1.24 20.17
CA GLU A 426 -16.79 -2.45 20.89
C GLU A 426 -18.14 -2.99 20.39
N LEU A 427 -19.16 -2.13 20.26
CA LEU A 427 -20.48 -2.51 19.76
C LEU A 427 -20.43 -3.09 18.35
N VAL A 428 -19.70 -2.44 17.44
CA VAL A 428 -19.54 -2.92 16.06
C VAL A 428 -18.72 -4.22 16.02
N ALA A 429 -17.69 -4.35 16.86
CA ALA A 429 -16.93 -5.60 16.95
C ALA A 429 -17.80 -6.77 17.45
N ASP A 430 -18.69 -6.54 18.42
CA ASP A 430 -19.63 -7.56 18.88
C ASP A 430 -20.62 -8.00 17.80
N PHE A 431 -21.16 -7.06 17.01
CA PHE A 431 -21.93 -7.38 15.82
C PHE A 431 -21.12 -8.26 14.85
N CYS A 432 -19.88 -7.86 14.52
CA CYS A 432 -19.00 -8.62 13.63
C CYS A 432 -18.74 -10.04 14.15
N ARG A 433 -18.43 -10.20 15.44
CA ARG A 433 -18.19 -11.52 16.07
C ARG A 433 -19.41 -12.44 15.94
N ARG A 434 -20.62 -11.91 16.15
CA ARG A 434 -21.87 -12.66 15.98
C ARG A 434 -22.07 -13.11 14.53
N VAL A 435 -21.88 -12.20 13.58
CA VAL A 435 -22.05 -12.49 12.15
C VAL A 435 -21.01 -13.51 11.64
N VAL A 436 -19.75 -13.38 12.07
CA VAL A 436 -18.70 -14.37 11.75
C VAL A 436 -19.02 -15.74 12.37
N THR A 437 -19.50 -15.78 13.61
CA THR A 437 -19.91 -17.03 14.27
C THR A 437 -21.07 -17.72 13.54
N ALA A 438 -21.94 -16.95 12.87
CA ALA A 438 -23.01 -17.48 12.03
C ALA A 438 -22.53 -18.03 10.66
N GLY A 439 -21.22 -18.00 10.38
CA GLY A 439 -20.60 -18.61 9.20
C GLY A 439 -20.22 -17.63 8.08
N VAL A 440 -20.34 -16.32 8.31
CA VAL A 440 -19.84 -15.30 7.38
C VAL A 440 -18.32 -15.22 7.43
N LYS A 441 -17.68 -15.13 6.26
CA LYS A 441 -16.22 -15.15 6.11
C LYS A 441 -15.61 -13.79 5.72
N HIS A 442 -16.44 -12.84 5.32
CA HIS A 442 -16.00 -11.54 4.79
C HIS A 442 -16.70 -10.43 5.56
N LEU A 443 -16.00 -9.34 5.85
CA LEU A 443 -16.57 -8.14 6.50
C LEU A 443 -16.26 -6.93 5.61
N HIS A 444 -17.29 -6.15 5.26
CA HIS A 444 -17.14 -4.98 4.40
C HIS A 444 -17.35 -3.69 5.17
N PHE A 445 -16.28 -2.90 5.32
CA PHE A 445 -16.28 -1.68 6.13
C PHE A 445 -16.42 -0.40 5.30
N TYR A 446 -17.50 0.35 5.53
CA TYR A 446 -17.69 1.70 5.01
C TYR A 446 -16.84 2.71 5.79
N THR A 447 -15.64 2.98 5.29
CA THR A 447 -14.67 3.81 6.04
C THR A 447 -14.95 5.29 6.04
N MET A 448 -15.77 5.77 5.10
CA MET A 448 -15.99 7.20 4.89
C MET A 448 -14.67 8.00 4.70
N ASN A 449 -13.64 7.35 4.15
CA ASN A 449 -12.26 7.86 3.99
C ASN A 449 -11.53 8.18 5.31
N LEU A 450 -11.96 7.56 6.42
CA LEU A 450 -11.40 7.72 7.75
C LEU A 450 -10.89 6.37 8.25
N ALA A 451 -9.57 6.26 8.43
CA ALA A 451 -8.93 5.00 8.82
C ALA A 451 -9.14 4.62 10.30
N GLN A 452 -9.26 5.61 11.20
CA GLN A 452 -9.14 5.39 12.64
C GLN A 452 -10.22 4.47 13.22
N ALA A 453 -11.51 4.72 12.95
CA ALA A 453 -12.58 3.91 13.55
C ALA A 453 -12.59 2.48 13.00
N THR A 454 -12.33 2.31 11.70
CA THR A 454 -12.15 1.00 11.08
C THR A 454 -11.00 0.23 11.75
N ARG A 455 -9.84 0.89 11.92
CA ARG A 455 -8.70 0.30 12.62
C ARG A 455 -9.05 -0.13 14.05
N MET A 456 -9.75 0.71 14.82
CA MET A 456 -10.17 0.37 16.19
C MET A 456 -11.06 -0.88 16.23
N VAL A 457 -12.01 -1.01 15.29
CA VAL A 457 -12.83 -2.23 15.18
C VAL A 457 -11.98 -3.45 14.83
N LEU A 458 -11.03 -3.32 13.91
CA LEU A 458 -10.15 -4.43 13.53
C LEU A 458 -9.20 -4.85 14.66
N GLU A 459 -8.73 -3.90 15.46
CA GLU A 459 -7.96 -4.17 16.68
C GLU A 459 -8.81 -4.95 17.70
N GLN A 460 -10.08 -4.58 17.90
CA GLN A 460 -11.01 -5.34 18.75
C GLN A 460 -11.30 -6.76 18.24
N LEU A 461 -11.18 -6.98 16.93
CA LEU A 461 -11.40 -8.28 16.29
C LEU A 461 -10.13 -9.12 16.16
N ASP A 462 -8.97 -8.61 16.59
CA ASP A 462 -7.65 -9.22 16.36
C ASP A 462 -7.38 -9.51 14.86
N LEU A 463 -7.89 -8.65 13.97
CA LEU A 463 -7.75 -8.77 12.51
C LEU A 463 -6.66 -7.86 11.94
N VAL A 464 -6.04 -7.01 12.76
CA VAL A 464 -4.86 -6.25 12.35
C VAL A 464 -3.63 -7.17 12.22
N PRO A 465 -2.72 -6.91 11.27
CA PRO A 465 -1.50 -7.68 11.15
C PRO A 465 -0.69 -7.64 12.44
N SER A 466 -0.16 -8.81 12.82
CA SER A 466 0.63 -9.01 14.04
C SER A 466 1.88 -9.83 13.73
N GLU A 467 2.77 -10.02 14.71
CA GLU A 467 3.92 -10.93 14.53
C GLU A 467 3.48 -12.38 14.26
N GLU A 468 2.33 -12.80 14.79
CA GLU A 468 1.76 -14.14 14.55
C GLU A 468 1.11 -14.24 13.16
N THR A 469 0.57 -13.13 12.66
CA THR A 469 -0.19 -13.01 11.40
C THR A 469 0.31 -11.82 10.57
N PRO A 470 1.58 -11.84 10.11
CA PRO A 470 2.11 -10.74 9.33
C PRO A 470 1.45 -10.69 7.95
N VAL A 471 1.39 -9.50 7.35
CA VAL A 471 1.02 -9.36 5.94
C VAL A 471 2.02 -10.14 5.10
N GLU A 472 1.55 -11.08 4.31
CA GLU A 472 2.40 -11.87 3.42
C GLU A 472 2.93 -10.97 2.30
N LYS A 473 4.26 -10.79 2.26
CA LYS A 473 4.94 -10.01 1.22
C LYS A 473 5.41 -10.96 0.11
N PRO A 474 4.81 -10.93 -1.10
CA PRO A 474 5.26 -11.82 -2.18
C PRO A 474 6.67 -11.47 -2.67
N LEU A 475 7.04 -10.18 -2.62
CA LEU A 475 8.33 -9.62 -3.02
C LEU A 475 8.77 -8.55 -1.99
N PRO A 476 10.06 -8.10 -2.01
CA PRO A 476 10.55 -7.01 -1.14
C PRO A 476 9.86 -5.65 -1.39
N TRP A 477 9.15 -5.52 -2.51
CA TRP A 477 8.36 -4.36 -2.92
C TRP A 477 6.95 -4.82 -3.31
N ARG A 478 6.02 -3.87 -3.40
CA ARG A 478 4.61 -4.18 -3.68
C ARG A 478 4.40 -4.45 -5.18
N PRO A 479 3.97 -5.65 -5.59
CA PRO A 479 3.69 -5.96 -6.99
C PRO A 479 2.56 -5.12 -7.54
N SER A 480 2.63 -4.81 -8.83
CA SER A 480 1.52 -4.19 -9.55
C SER A 480 0.49 -5.25 -9.93
N LEU A 481 -0.79 -4.92 -9.83
CA LEU A 481 -1.89 -5.78 -10.31
C LEU A 481 -2.37 -5.42 -11.72
N GLY A 482 -1.74 -4.40 -12.32
CA GLY A 482 -2.00 -3.96 -13.68
C GLY A 482 -1.86 -5.09 -14.69
N LEU A 483 -2.77 -5.13 -15.68
CA LEU A 483 -2.95 -6.27 -16.58
C LEU A 483 -1.65 -6.77 -17.24
N LYS A 484 -0.83 -5.86 -17.77
CA LYS A 484 0.44 -6.18 -18.45
C LYS A 484 1.62 -6.42 -17.50
N ARG A 485 1.46 -6.14 -16.21
CA ARG A 485 2.57 -6.02 -15.23
C ARG A 485 2.56 -7.08 -14.14
N ARG A 486 1.57 -7.99 -14.15
CA ARG A 486 1.39 -9.02 -13.10
C ARG A 486 2.59 -9.96 -12.95
N ASP A 487 3.33 -10.16 -14.04
CA ASP A 487 4.51 -11.04 -14.07
C ASP A 487 5.83 -10.31 -13.75
N GLU A 488 5.80 -8.99 -13.54
CA GLU A 488 6.97 -8.22 -13.13
C GLU A 488 7.43 -8.69 -11.75
N ASN A 489 8.67 -9.15 -11.65
CA ASN A 489 9.21 -9.68 -10.40
C ASN A 489 10.65 -9.25 -10.10
N VAL A 490 11.24 -8.37 -10.91
CA VAL A 490 12.56 -7.78 -10.68
C VAL A 490 12.53 -6.28 -10.99
N ARG A 491 13.19 -5.48 -10.15
CA ARG A 491 13.29 -4.02 -10.28
C ARG A 491 14.67 -3.49 -9.88
N PRO A 492 15.12 -2.34 -10.42
CA PRO A 492 16.28 -1.63 -9.90
C PRO A 492 15.98 -1.05 -8.51
N ILE A 493 16.98 -1.07 -7.63
CA ILE A 493 16.83 -0.62 -6.23
C ILE A 493 16.57 0.90 -6.09
N PHE A 494 16.90 1.69 -7.11
CA PHE A 494 16.94 3.15 -7.04
C PHE A 494 15.58 3.79 -6.71
N TRP A 495 14.48 3.28 -7.29
CA TRP A 495 13.13 3.78 -7.02
C TRP A 495 12.44 3.13 -5.81
N ARG A 496 13.19 2.45 -4.94
CA ARG A 496 12.62 1.79 -3.75
C ARG A 496 11.72 2.72 -2.93
N ASN A 497 12.15 3.96 -2.73
CA ASN A 497 11.43 4.98 -1.96
C ASN A 497 10.47 5.84 -2.81
N ARG A 498 10.36 5.55 -4.12
CA ARG A 498 9.55 6.28 -5.11
C ARG A 498 8.84 5.32 -6.08
N ASN A 499 8.21 4.27 -5.54
CA ASN A 499 7.52 3.22 -6.32
C ASN A 499 6.54 3.80 -7.36
N ARG A 500 5.81 4.86 -7.00
CA ARG A 500 4.89 5.53 -7.92
C ARG A 500 5.59 6.07 -9.18
N SER A 501 6.73 6.73 -8.99
CA SER A 501 7.52 7.26 -10.12
C SER A 501 7.96 6.13 -11.05
N TYR A 502 8.49 5.03 -10.49
CA TYR A 502 8.87 3.87 -11.28
C TYR A 502 7.70 3.27 -12.07
N VAL A 503 6.52 3.14 -11.46
CA VAL A 503 5.31 2.65 -12.14
C VAL A 503 4.92 3.59 -13.29
N GLU A 504 4.95 4.90 -13.08
CA GLU A 504 4.59 5.89 -14.10
C GLU A 504 5.61 5.88 -15.27
N ARG A 505 6.92 5.84 -14.98
CA ARG A 505 7.99 5.82 -15.99
C ARG A 505 8.09 4.55 -16.82
N THR A 506 7.47 3.48 -16.36
CA THR A 506 7.47 2.17 -17.02
C THR A 506 6.07 1.77 -17.51
N GLN A 507 5.08 2.66 -17.44
CA GLN A 507 3.69 2.33 -17.78
C GLN A 507 3.50 1.98 -19.26
N ASP A 508 4.36 2.54 -20.13
CA ASP A 508 4.30 2.40 -21.58
C ASP A 508 5.16 1.23 -22.09
N TRP A 509 5.74 0.43 -21.19
CA TRP A 509 6.49 -0.77 -21.57
C TRP A 509 5.55 -1.86 -22.07
N ASP A 510 5.97 -2.53 -23.16
CA ASP A 510 5.22 -3.65 -23.74
C ASP A 510 5.43 -4.94 -22.93
N GLU A 511 6.66 -5.19 -22.47
CA GLU A 511 7.04 -6.33 -21.66
C GLU A 511 7.76 -5.88 -20.39
N PHE A 512 7.50 -6.58 -19.28
CA PHE A 512 8.15 -6.32 -18.00
C PHE A 512 9.12 -7.44 -17.63
N PRO A 513 10.27 -7.12 -17.02
CA PRO A 513 11.25 -8.12 -16.61
C PRO A 513 10.68 -9.21 -15.68
N ASN A 514 10.89 -10.47 -16.08
CA ASN A 514 10.49 -11.67 -15.35
C ASN A 514 11.68 -12.62 -15.16
N GLY A 515 12.07 -12.84 -13.91
CA GLY A 515 13.17 -13.69 -13.47
C GLY A 515 14.50 -12.93 -13.49
N ARG A 516 15.09 -12.77 -14.68
CA ARG A 516 16.31 -11.97 -14.87
C ARG A 516 15.96 -10.64 -15.48
N TRP A 517 16.64 -9.58 -15.04
CA TRP A 517 16.59 -8.30 -15.73
C TRP A 517 17.24 -8.50 -17.10
N GLY A 518 16.44 -8.29 -18.16
CA GLY A 518 16.83 -8.53 -19.54
C GLY A 518 17.78 -7.45 -20.09
N ASP A 519 17.97 -7.47 -21.40
CA ASP A 519 18.74 -6.45 -22.11
C ASP A 519 18.06 -5.09 -21.97
N SER A 520 18.64 -4.20 -21.15
CA SER A 520 18.12 -2.87 -20.77
C SER A 520 18.04 -1.87 -21.93
N ARG A 521 18.28 -2.32 -23.17
CA ARG A 521 18.21 -1.54 -24.41
C ARG A 521 16.80 -1.45 -25.04
N SER A 522 15.73 -1.87 -24.34
CA SER A 522 14.34 -1.66 -24.78
C SER A 522 13.36 -1.67 -23.59
N PRO A 523 12.39 -0.75 -23.48
CA PRO A 523 12.39 0.67 -23.88
C PRO A 523 13.10 1.54 -22.83
N ALA A 524 13.70 2.66 -23.26
CA ALA A 524 14.22 3.66 -22.35
C ALA A 524 13.13 4.07 -21.34
N PHE A 525 13.49 4.24 -20.07
CA PHE A 525 12.63 4.95 -19.12
C PHE A 525 12.19 6.25 -19.79
N GLY A 526 10.88 6.48 -19.93
CA GLY A 526 10.41 7.63 -20.69
C GLY A 526 10.92 8.95 -20.08
N GLU A 527 10.88 10.02 -20.88
CA GLU A 527 11.35 11.34 -20.46
C GLU A 527 10.60 11.84 -19.23
N LEU A 528 11.31 12.50 -18.31
CA LEU A 528 10.73 12.95 -17.05
C LEU A 528 9.53 13.88 -17.26
N ASP A 529 9.61 14.78 -18.24
CA ASP A 529 8.57 15.76 -18.56
C ASP A 529 7.28 15.14 -19.11
N SER A 530 7.36 13.90 -19.63
CA SER A 530 6.18 13.15 -20.08
C SER A 530 5.33 12.63 -18.92
N TYR A 531 5.87 12.65 -17.71
CA TYR A 531 5.22 12.16 -16.50
C TYR A 531 5.10 13.27 -15.46
N ASN A 532 4.13 13.18 -14.55
CA ASN A 532 3.98 14.15 -13.46
C ASN A 532 4.99 13.87 -12.33
N ILE A 533 6.28 13.74 -12.67
CA ILE A 533 7.37 13.47 -11.74
C ILE A 533 7.79 14.80 -11.12
N GLY A 534 7.75 14.83 -9.79
CA GLY A 534 8.17 16.00 -9.02
C GLY A 534 7.93 15.77 -7.54
N LEU A 535 8.12 16.84 -6.77
CA LEU A 535 7.87 16.83 -5.33
C LEU A 535 6.37 16.74 -5.02
N LYS A 536 6.04 16.01 -3.96
CA LYS A 536 4.68 15.99 -3.42
C LYS A 536 4.40 17.25 -2.61
N GLY A 537 3.23 17.84 -2.78
CA GLY A 537 2.78 18.99 -2.00
C GLY A 537 3.11 20.33 -2.66
N THR A 538 2.73 21.43 -2.00
CA THR A 538 3.06 22.79 -2.45
C THR A 538 4.42 23.22 -1.93
N ASN A 539 5.05 24.19 -2.59
CA ASN A 539 6.33 24.77 -2.13
C ASN A 539 6.23 25.24 -0.67
N GLU A 540 5.13 25.88 -0.28
CA GLU A 540 4.89 26.29 1.12
C GLU A 540 4.86 25.10 2.10
N ASN A 541 4.24 23.98 1.72
CA ASN A 541 4.22 22.78 2.54
C ASN A 541 5.63 22.20 2.66
N ASN A 542 6.37 22.14 1.55
CA ASN A 542 7.73 21.62 1.52
C ASN A 542 8.69 22.49 2.36
N ARG A 543 8.56 23.83 2.31
CA ARG A 543 9.29 24.75 3.21
C ARG A 543 8.97 24.47 4.69
N LYS A 544 7.71 24.14 5.03
CA LYS A 544 7.34 23.79 6.42
C LYS A 544 7.95 22.48 6.88
N VAL A 545 8.05 21.50 5.98
CA VAL A 545 8.60 20.17 6.29
C VAL A 545 10.12 20.23 6.39
N TRP A 546 10.80 20.81 5.41
CA TRP A 546 12.26 20.78 5.29
C TRP A 546 12.97 22.00 5.87
N GLY A 547 12.24 23.06 6.21
CA GLY A 547 12.81 24.32 6.67
C GLY A 547 13.53 25.07 5.54
N GLU A 548 14.44 25.96 5.89
CA GLU A 548 15.23 26.79 4.97
C GLU A 548 16.73 26.63 5.27
N PRO A 549 17.35 25.48 4.93
CA PRO A 549 18.73 25.21 5.26
C PRO A 549 19.67 26.15 4.49
N LYS A 550 20.57 26.84 5.18
CA LYS A 550 21.49 27.84 4.58
C LYS A 550 22.94 27.35 4.50
N THR A 551 23.26 26.31 5.24
CA THR A 551 24.59 25.70 5.31
C THR A 551 24.49 24.18 5.22
N VAL A 552 25.62 23.53 4.93
CA VAL A 552 25.69 22.05 4.87
C VAL A 552 25.42 21.44 6.25
N ALA A 553 25.77 22.13 7.34
CA ALA A 553 25.46 21.71 8.71
C ALA A 553 23.94 21.68 9.00
N GLU A 554 23.20 22.68 8.52
CA GLU A 554 21.73 22.70 8.63
C GLU A 554 21.09 21.58 7.79
N LEU A 555 21.64 21.32 6.59
CA LEU A 555 21.22 20.21 5.74
C LEU A 555 21.48 18.84 6.41
N SER A 556 22.65 18.67 7.03
CA SER A 556 22.99 17.50 7.86
C SER A 556 21.98 17.28 8.98
N THR A 557 21.58 18.34 9.68
CA THR A 557 20.55 18.27 10.71
C THR A 557 19.22 17.77 10.15
N LEU A 558 18.83 18.18 8.94
CA LEU A 558 17.61 17.73 8.27
C LEU A 558 17.64 16.21 8.00
N PHE A 559 18.73 15.71 7.39
CA PHE A 559 18.90 14.28 7.11
C PHE A 559 18.93 13.45 8.40
N VAL A 560 19.62 13.92 9.44
CA VAL A 560 19.65 13.26 10.75
C VAL A 560 18.26 13.20 11.38
N ARG A 561 17.45 14.26 11.28
CA ARG A 561 16.06 14.24 11.75
C ARG A 561 15.22 13.19 11.02
N TYR A 562 15.42 13.05 9.72
CA TYR A 562 14.77 12.00 8.93
C TYR A 562 15.19 10.59 9.38
N MET A 563 16.49 10.33 9.53
CA MET A 563 17.01 9.05 10.04
C MET A 563 16.52 8.72 11.46
N GLN A 564 16.23 9.74 12.28
CA GLN A 564 15.66 9.58 13.62
C GLN A 564 14.14 9.39 13.65
N GLY A 565 13.46 9.40 12.50
CA GLY A 565 12.01 9.33 12.41
C GLY A 565 11.28 10.59 12.88
N LYS A 566 11.99 11.72 13.00
CA LYS A 566 11.43 13.04 13.37
C LYS A 566 10.94 13.83 12.16
N LEU A 567 11.12 13.28 10.96
CA LEU A 567 10.68 13.84 9.69
C LEU A 567 10.07 12.70 8.87
N GLU A 568 8.93 12.97 8.22
CA GLU A 568 8.19 11.95 7.49
C GLU A 568 8.74 11.68 6.09
N SER A 569 9.45 12.63 5.48
CA SER A 569 9.92 12.51 4.09
C SER A 569 11.11 13.40 3.76
N LEU A 570 11.82 13.04 2.69
CA LEU A 570 12.84 13.83 2.00
C LEU A 570 12.45 13.96 0.52
N PRO A 571 13.09 14.84 -0.28
CA PRO A 571 12.80 14.95 -1.71
C PRO A 571 12.83 13.61 -2.46
N TRP A 572 13.79 12.75 -2.12
CA TRP A 572 13.99 11.43 -2.73
C TRP A 572 13.27 10.28 -2.01
N SER A 573 12.61 10.55 -0.89
CA SER A 573 11.91 9.53 -0.10
C SER A 573 10.54 9.99 0.36
N GLU A 574 9.50 9.37 -0.22
CA GLU A 574 8.11 9.79 -0.01
C GLU A 574 7.48 9.24 1.28
N SER A 575 8.22 8.43 2.04
CA SER A 575 7.76 7.79 3.27
C SER A 575 8.82 7.83 4.37
N ALA A 576 8.37 7.65 5.61
CA ALA A 576 9.27 7.56 6.76
C ALA A 576 10.20 6.34 6.64
N ILE A 577 11.36 6.42 7.30
CA ILE A 577 12.32 5.33 7.35
C ILE A 577 11.66 4.06 7.90
N THR A 578 11.88 2.93 7.22
CA THR A 578 11.32 1.63 7.62
C THR A 578 12.23 0.94 8.64
N GLY A 579 11.68 0.02 9.43
CA GLY A 579 12.44 -0.71 10.46
C GLY A 579 13.58 -1.58 9.91
N GLU A 580 13.64 -1.84 8.61
CA GLU A 580 14.76 -2.56 8.00
C GLU A 580 16.10 -1.82 8.17
N ALA A 581 16.05 -0.49 8.17
CA ALA A 581 17.23 0.36 8.35
C ALA A 581 17.66 0.49 9.81
N ASP A 582 16.92 -0.09 10.78
CA ASP A 582 17.21 0.09 12.21
C ASP A 582 18.58 -0.44 12.60
N VAL A 583 19.03 -1.53 11.98
CA VAL A 583 20.37 -2.10 12.17
C VAL A 583 21.47 -1.14 11.71
N LEU A 584 21.20 -0.33 10.68
CA LEU A 584 22.15 0.63 10.10
C LEU A 584 21.98 2.04 10.64
N ARG A 585 20.93 2.31 11.45
CA ARG A 585 20.49 3.66 11.78
C ARG A 585 21.59 4.53 12.38
N ASN A 586 22.39 3.99 13.30
CA ASN A 586 23.48 4.74 13.92
C ASN A 586 24.57 5.11 12.92
N ASP A 587 24.91 4.19 12.02
CA ASP A 587 25.92 4.40 10.99
C ASP A 587 25.44 5.43 9.95
N LEU A 588 24.17 5.34 9.53
CA LEU A 588 23.57 6.32 8.63
C LEU A 588 23.51 7.71 9.29
N VAL A 589 23.10 7.79 10.55
CA VAL A 589 23.11 9.07 11.30
C VAL A 589 24.52 9.66 11.37
N ASP A 590 25.53 8.84 11.61
CA ASP A 590 26.93 9.28 11.67
C ASP A 590 27.43 9.82 10.32
N LEU A 591 27.16 9.13 9.21
CA LEU A 591 27.49 9.61 7.87
C LEU A 591 26.83 10.96 7.57
N ASN A 592 25.52 11.07 7.81
CA ASN A 592 24.78 12.30 7.55
C ASN A 592 25.29 13.46 8.42
N ARG A 593 25.67 13.19 9.69
CA ARG A 593 26.28 14.21 10.58
C ARG A 593 27.53 14.83 9.98
N ARG A 594 28.38 14.00 9.38
CA ARG A 594 29.66 14.39 8.74
C ARG A 594 29.48 14.97 7.33
N GLY A 595 28.23 15.15 6.88
CA GLY A 595 27.88 15.73 5.58
C GLY A 595 27.96 14.76 4.41
N LEU A 596 27.93 13.45 4.68
CA LEU A 596 27.85 12.39 3.68
C LEU A 596 26.39 11.93 3.59
N PHE A 597 25.63 12.52 2.64
CA PHE A 597 24.18 12.45 2.68
C PHE A 597 23.62 11.15 2.10
N THR A 598 23.06 10.30 2.95
CA THR A 598 22.56 8.98 2.52
C THR A 598 21.15 9.08 1.92
N ILE A 599 20.96 8.51 0.73
CA ILE A 599 19.70 8.56 -0.04
C ILE A 599 18.91 7.25 0.08
N ASN A 600 19.61 6.12 -0.01
CA ASN A 600 19.03 4.78 0.00
C ASN A 600 20.00 3.78 0.64
N SER A 601 19.47 2.73 1.27
CA SER A 601 20.30 1.69 1.89
C SER A 601 19.53 0.39 2.09
N GLN A 602 20.27 -0.72 2.17
CA GLN A 602 19.80 -1.99 2.73
C GLN A 602 20.94 -2.72 3.45
N PRO A 603 20.66 -3.40 4.58
CA PRO A 603 21.65 -4.20 5.27
C PRO A 603 21.97 -5.50 4.52
N PRO A 604 23.14 -6.10 4.78
CA PRO A 604 23.41 -7.46 4.33
C PRO A 604 22.54 -8.46 5.10
N VAL A 605 22.00 -9.44 4.40
CA VAL A 605 21.22 -10.55 4.98
C VAL A 605 21.77 -11.87 4.47
N ASN A 606 22.18 -12.71 5.41
CA ASN A 606 22.71 -14.03 5.11
C ASN A 606 21.71 -15.13 5.49
N GLY A 607 20.80 -15.45 4.58
CA GLY A 607 19.89 -16.58 4.74
C GLY A 607 18.88 -16.42 5.88
N ALA A 608 18.20 -15.28 5.96
CA ALA A 608 17.07 -15.13 6.88
C ALA A 608 15.90 -16.00 6.39
N LYS A 609 15.06 -16.48 7.31
CA LYS A 609 13.83 -17.20 6.92
C LYS A 609 12.92 -16.28 6.08
N SER A 610 12.25 -16.84 5.07
CA SER A 610 11.28 -16.08 4.27
C SER A 610 10.10 -15.52 5.08
N SER A 611 9.85 -16.08 6.27
CA SER A 611 8.86 -15.59 7.24
C SER A 611 9.42 -14.59 8.26
N HIS A 612 10.66 -14.12 8.10
CA HIS A 612 11.27 -13.18 9.04
C HIS A 612 10.47 -11.85 9.06
N PRO A 613 10.16 -11.28 10.24
CA PRO A 613 9.25 -10.12 10.32
C PRO A 613 9.75 -8.87 9.60
N VAL A 614 11.07 -8.63 9.62
CA VAL A 614 11.71 -7.49 8.94
C VAL A 614 12.04 -7.81 7.48
N TYR A 615 12.94 -8.76 7.26
CA TYR A 615 13.51 -9.09 5.93
C TYR A 615 12.72 -10.12 5.11
N GLY A 616 11.75 -10.82 5.70
CA GLY A 616 11.09 -11.95 5.06
C GLY A 616 10.13 -11.55 3.94
N TRP A 617 10.20 -12.29 2.84
CA TRP A 617 9.28 -12.21 1.71
C TRP A 617 9.26 -13.54 0.95
N GLY A 618 8.26 -13.70 0.08
CA GLY A 618 8.07 -14.88 -0.76
C GLY A 618 7.41 -16.06 -0.03
N PRO A 619 7.35 -17.24 -0.67
CA PRO A 619 6.77 -18.44 -0.09
C PRO A 619 7.37 -18.82 1.26
N ARG A 620 6.56 -19.42 2.15
CA ARG A 620 7.03 -19.92 3.46
C ARG A 620 8.09 -21.01 3.29
N ASN A 621 8.88 -21.22 4.34
CA ASN A 621 9.97 -22.22 4.41
C ASN A 621 11.14 -21.99 3.45
N GLY A 622 11.25 -20.79 2.85
CA GLY A 622 12.41 -20.38 2.08
C GLY A 622 13.44 -19.60 2.90
N TYR A 623 14.45 -19.13 2.19
CA TYR A 623 15.51 -18.28 2.71
C TYR A 623 15.72 -17.08 1.80
N VAL A 624 15.95 -15.91 2.39
CA VAL A 624 16.17 -14.64 1.69
C VAL A 624 17.56 -14.10 2.02
N TYR A 625 18.13 -13.40 1.05
CA TYR A 625 19.50 -12.90 1.08
C TYR A 625 19.55 -11.48 0.54
N GLN A 626 20.48 -10.68 1.07
CA GLN A 626 20.73 -9.30 0.63
C GLN A 626 22.24 -9.01 0.67
N LYS A 627 22.75 -8.33 -0.34
CA LYS A 627 24.06 -7.64 -0.27
C LYS A 627 23.89 -6.30 0.43
N ALA A 628 24.92 -5.85 1.14
CA ALA A 628 24.91 -4.49 1.66
C ALA A 628 24.91 -3.49 0.50
N TYR A 629 24.07 -2.47 0.59
CA TYR A 629 23.99 -1.41 -0.41
C TYR A 629 23.83 -0.05 0.28
N LEU A 630 24.52 0.94 -0.26
CA LEU A 630 24.43 2.33 0.18
C LEU A 630 24.44 3.25 -1.04
N GLU A 631 23.50 4.17 -1.07
CA GLU A 631 23.46 5.28 -2.01
C GLU A 631 23.65 6.58 -1.24
N VAL A 632 24.62 7.38 -1.65
CA VAL A 632 25.10 8.55 -0.91
C VAL A 632 25.46 9.68 -1.88
N LEU A 633 25.12 10.90 -1.50
CA LEU A 633 25.51 12.12 -2.20
C LEU A 633 26.80 12.66 -1.56
N ILE A 634 27.84 12.82 -2.36
CA ILE A 634 29.22 13.06 -1.92
C ILE A 634 29.77 14.35 -2.54
N SER A 635 30.35 15.19 -1.69
CA SER A 635 31.04 16.42 -2.10
C SER A 635 32.31 16.10 -2.90
N PRO A 636 32.68 16.93 -3.90
CA PRO A 636 33.96 16.84 -4.59
C PRO A 636 35.19 16.83 -3.66
N GLU A 637 35.10 17.45 -2.47
CA GLU A 637 36.18 17.52 -1.47
C GLU A 637 36.69 16.14 -1.05
N VAL A 638 35.76 15.19 -0.85
CA VAL A 638 36.07 13.84 -0.34
C VAL A 638 35.84 12.75 -1.38
N PHE A 639 35.35 13.12 -2.58
CA PHE A 639 35.02 12.18 -3.64
C PHE A 639 36.22 11.36 -4.10
N GLY A 640 37.36 12.00 -4.35
CA GLY A 640 38.58 11.30 -4.79
C GLY A 640 39.04 10.24 -3.79
N GLU A 641 39.16 10.64 -2.52
CA GLU A 641 39.54 9.73 -1.43
C GLU A 641 38.57 8.55 -1.28
N LEU A 642 37.26 8.79 -1.44
CA LEU A 642 36.27 7.72 -1.39
C LEU A 642 36.44 6.72 -2.54
N ILE A 643 36.65 7.20 -3.77
CA ILE A 643 36.84 6.32 -4.93
C ILE A 643 38.12 5.49 -4.77
N ASP A 644 39.23 6.10 -4.36
CA ASP A 644 40.50 5.38 -4.14
C ASP A 644 40.32 4.23 -3.12
N ARG A 645 39.63 4.50 -2.00
CA ARG A 645 39.35 3.47 -0.98
C ARG A 645 38.40 2.37 -1.46
N ILE A 646 37.48 2.67 -2.39
CA ILE A 646 36.60 1.68 -2.99
C ILE A 646 37.38 0.80 -3.97
N GLU A 647 38.25 1.39 -4.79
CA GLU A 647 39.04 0.68 -5.80
C GLU A 647 40.11 -0.24 -5.17
N ASP A 648 40.58 0.09 -3.95
CA ASP A 648 41.48 -0.75 -3.17
C ASP A 648 40.82 -2.05 -2.65
N ASP A 649 39.48 -2.12 -2.62
CA ASP A 649 38.72 -3.27 -2.12
C ASP A 649 38.03 -4.04 -3.28
N GLN A 650 38.44 -5.28 -3.47
CA GLN A 650 37.96 -6.13 -4.58
C GLN A 650 36.51 -6.59 -4.40
N ASP A 651 35.96 -6.54 -3.18
CA ASP A 651 34.59 -6.96 -2.92
C ASP A 651 33.57 -5.82 -3.15
N LEU A 652 34.03 -4.59 -3.41
CA LEU A 652 33.16 -3.44 -3.63
C LEU A 652 32.92 -3.16 -5.12
N THR A 653 31.66 -2.86 -5.43
CA THR A 653 31.26 -2.34 -6.75
C THR A 653 30.56 -1.01 -6.56
N TYR A 654 30.86 -0.03 -7.40
CA TYR A 654 30.23 1.29 -7.32
C TYR A 654 29.83 1.85 -8.69
N TYR A 655 28.87 2.75 -8.68
CA TYR A 655 28.67 3.72 -9.76
C TYR A 655 28.59 5.12 -9.16
N ALA A 656 29.30 6.06 -9.74
CA ALA A 656 29.31 7.46 -9.34
C ALA A 656 29.01 8.35 -10.55
N VAL A 657 28.09 9.30 -10.38
CA VAL A 657 27.70 10.20 -11.47
C VAL A 657 27.34 11.58 -10.94
N ASN A 658 27.74 12.62 -11.65
CA ASN A 658 27.30 14.00 -11.39
C ASN A 658 26.12 14.39 -12.28
N LYS A 659 25.57 15.58 -12.09
CA LYS A 659 24.44 16.10 -12.88
C LYS A 659 24.73 16.10 -14.39
N HIS A 660 25.97 16.40 -14.77
CA HIS A 660 26.42 16.45 -16.17
C HIS A 660 26.51 15.07 -16.84
N GLY A 661 26.36 13.97 -16.09
CA GLY A 661 26.36 12.62 -16.62
C GLY A 661 27.76 11.98 -16.72
N GLU A 662 28.77 12.54 -16.05
CA GLU A 662 30.11 11.96 -15.99
C GLU A 662 30.11 10.73 -15.08
N LEU A 663 29.98 9.55 -15.68
CA LEU A 663 29.92 8.27 -14.97
C LEU A 663 31.33 7.73 -14.69
N ARG A 664 31.59 7.34 -13.43
CA ARG A 664 32.75 6.54 -13.01
C ARG A 664 32.25 5.25 -12.34
N THR A 665 32.86 4.11 -12.65
CA THR A 665 32.47 2.81 -12.10
C THR A 665 33.59 1.79 -12.26
N ASN A 666 33.67 0.84 -11.33
CA ASN A 666 34.50 -0.37 -11.43
C ASN A 666 33.67 -1.62 -11.81
N ALA A 667 32.40 -1.45 -12.21
CA ALA A 667 31.54 -2.57 -12.58
C ALA A 667 32.13 -3.30 -13.80
N PRO A 668 32.26 -4.64 -13.76
CA PRO A 668 32.96 -5.40 -14.80
C PRO A 668 32.20 -5.46 -16.13
N SER A 669 30.89 -5.19 -16.12
CA SER A 669 30.02 -5.17 -17.29
C SER A 669 28.77 -4.34 -17.01
N ASP A 670 28.04 -3.96 -18.05
CA ASP A 670 26.70 -3.36 -17.94
C ASP A 670 25.61 -4.35 -17.50
N GLY A 671 25.98 -5.60 -17.20
CA GLY A 671 25.06 -6.60 -16.68
C GLY A 671 24.57 -6.28 -15.27
N PRO A 672 23.35 -6.71 -14.90
CA PRO A 672 22.77 -6.41 -13.60
C PRO A 672 23.44 -7.17 -12.46
N ASN A 673 23.78 -6.47 -11.37
CA ASN A 673 24.22 -7.06 -10.12
C ASN A 673 23.01 -7.33 -9.21
N ALA A 674 22.69 -8.60 -8.94
CA ALA A 674 21.63 -8.95 -8.01
C ALA A 674 22.03 -8.64 -6.56
N VAL A 675 21.21 -7.84 -5.87
CA VAL A 675 21.46 -7.39 -4.49
C VAL A 675 20.45 -7.93 -3.48
N THR A 676 19.32 -8.46 -3.94
CA THR A 676 18.36 -9.20 -3.10
C THR A 676 17.88 -10.43 -3.85
N TRP A 677 17.89 -11.59 -3.22
CA TRP A 677 17.40 -12.84 -3.79
C TRP A 677 16.82 -13.78 -2.75
N GLY A 678 16.04 -14.76 -3.20
CA GLY A 678 15.38 -15.74 -2.36
C GLY A 678 15.40 -17.14 -2.98
N VAL A 679 15.58 -18.14 -2.12
CA VAL A 679 15.56 -19.56 -2.46
C VAL A 679 14.39 -20.20 -1.73
N PHE A 680 13.46 -20.78 -2.49
CA PHE A 680 12.19 -21.30 -1.97
C PHE A 680 11.99 -22.77 -2.36
N PRO A 681 11.41 -23.60 -1.48
CA PRO A 681 11.09 -24.98 -1.83
C PRO A 681 10.17 -25.07 -3.06
N GLY A 682 10.55 -25.87 -4.05
CA GLY A 682 9.72 -26.12 -5.24
C GLY A 682 9.63 -24.94 -6.23
N LYS A 683 10.51 -23.93 -6.12
CA LYS A 683 10.58 -22.80 -7.04
C LYS A 683 12.03 -22.51 -7.44
N GLU A 684 12.23 -21.96 -8.63
CA GLU A 684 13.51 -21.38 -9.03
C GLU A 684 13.89 -20.17 -8.16
N ILE A 685 15.16 -19.78 -8.21
CA ILE A 685 15.67 -18.62 -7.47
C ILE A 685 14.99 -17.35 -8.00
N VAL A 686 14.51 -16.52 -7.06
CA VAL A 686 13.90 -15.23 -7.37
C VAL A 686 14.89 -14.14 -6.99
N GLN A 687 15.22 -13.22 -7.90
CA GLN A 687 16.17 -12.13 -7.67
C GLN A 687 15.50 -10.76 -7.92
N PRO A 688 14.66 -10.28 -6.99
CA PRO A 688 13.74 -9.19 -7.26
C PRO A 688 14.35 -7.79 -7.22
N THR A 689 15.62 -7.66 -6.84
CA THR A 689 16.28 -6.36 -6.72
C THR A 689 17.68 -6.42 -7.27
N ILE A 690 17.99 -5.47 -8.16
CA ILE A 690 19.26 -5.38 -8.87
C ILE A 690 19.83 -3.96 -8.83
N VAL A 691 21.10 -3.85 -9.20
CA VAL A 691 21.82 -2.60 -9.50
C VAL A 691 22.41 -2.74 -10.89
N GLU A 692 22.20 -1.74 -11.76
CA GLU A 692 22.71 -1.73 -13.14
C GLU A 692 22.86 -0.30 -13.69
N THR A 693 23.72 -0.13 -14.71
CA THR A 693 24.18 1.17 -15.24
C THR A 693 23.05 2.04 -15.84
N ILE A 694 22.24 1.49 -16.74
CA ILE A 694 21.23 2.24 -17.52
C ILE A 694 20.13 2.78 -16.60
N SER A 695 19.59 1.94 -15.72
CA SER A 695 18.64 2.37 -14.69
C SER A 695 19.24 3.39 -13.74
N PHE A 696 20.52 3.30 -13.41
CA PHE A 696 21.17 4.29 -12.55
C PHE A 696 21.25 5.66 -13.24
N LEU A 697 21.57 5.70 -14.54
CA LEU A 697 21.57 6.94 -15.33
C LEU A 697 20.16 7.50 -15.52
N ALA A 698 19.15 6.66 -15.68
CA ALA A 698 17.76 7.12 -15.73
C ALA A 698 17.25 7.64 -14.37
N TRP A 699 17.73 7.06 -13.26
CA TRP A 699 17.47 7.52 -11.91
C TRP A 699 18.17 8.85 -11.61
N LYS A 700 19.42 9.01 -12.02
CA LYS A 700 20.21 10.25 -11.90
C LYS A 700 19.40 11.47 -12.34
N ASP A 701 18.77 11.39 -13.51
CA ASP A 701 18.03 12.53 -14.05
C ASP A 701 16.86 12.92 -13.13
N GLU A 702 16.14 11.94 -12.58
CA GLU A 702 15.08 12.19 -11.61
C GLU A 702 15.65 12.71 -10.27
N PHE A 703 16.75 12.13 -9.80
CA PHE A 703 17.41 12.53 -8.56
C PHE A 703 17.78 14.02 -8.58
N PHE A 704 18.50 14.46 -9.61
CA PHE A 704 18.93 15.86 -9.72
C PHE A 704 17.75 16.79 -10.01
N ARG A 705 16.75 16.35 -10.78
CA ARG A 705 15.52 17.11 -11.00
C ARG A 705 14.75 17.37 -9.72
N LEU A 706 14.62 16.37 -8.84
CA LEU A 706 13.97 16.54 -7.53
C LEU A 706 14.74 17.50 -6.63
N GLY A 707 16.07 17.53 -6.75
CA GLY A 707 16.93 18.51 -6.09
C GLY A 707 16.69 19.94 -6.59
N GLU A 708 16.55 20.14 -7.89
CA GLU A 708 16.16 21.43 -8.48
C GLU A 708 14.76 21.86 -8.03
N ASP A 709 13.78 20.97 -8.07
CA ASP A 709 12.43 21.26 -7.58
C ASP A 709 12.44 21.64 -6.09
N TRP A 710 13.31 21.02 -5.30
CA TRP A 710 13.50 21.39 -3.90
C TRP A 710 14.11 22.79 -3.77
N ALA A 711 15.13 23.12 -4.56
CA ALA A 711 15.69 24.46 -4.56
C ALA A 711 14.65 25.52 -4.99
N HIS A 712 13.83 25.20 -6.00
CA HIS A 712 12.71 26.01 -6.47
C HIS A 712 11.57 26.16 -5.46
N CYS A 713 11.59 25.40 -4.37
CA CYS A 713 10.70 25.69 -3.27
C CYS A 713 11.02 27.06 -2.68
N TYR A 714 12.26 27.56 -2.74
CA TYR A 714 12.74 28.81 -2.12
C TYR A 714 12.88 29.97 -3.12
N ASP A 715 13.00 31.19 -2.61
CA ASP A 715 13.14 32.40 -3.44
C ASP A 715 14.49 32.42 -4.16
N ALA A 716 14.54 33.05 -5.35
CA ALA A 716 15.67 32.98 -6.28
C ALA A 716 17.02 33.42 -5.68
N ASP A 717 16.98 34.42 -4.81
CA ASP A 717 18.11 35.05 -4.13
C ASP A 717 18.35 34.51 -2.72
N SER A 718 17.60 33.50 -2.29
CA SER A 718 17.72 32.94 -0.95
C SER A 718 19.00 32.12 -0.78
N PRO A 719 19.67 32.20 0.39
CA PRO A 719 20.82 31.33 0.69
C PRO A 719 20.51 29.84 0.55
N SER A 720 19.28 29.45 0.87
CA SER A 720 18.83 28.05 0.80
C SER A 720 18.77 27.51 -0.62
N ARG A 721 18.28 28.33 -1.56
CA ARG A 721 18.28 27.97 -2.97
C ARG A 721 19.70 27.83 -3.50
N ASN A 722 20.57 28.79 -3.21
CA ASN A 722 21.98 28.76 -3.62
C ASN A 722 22.72 27.52 -3.08
N LEU A 723 22.47 27.15 -1.82
CA LEU A 723 23.01 25.93 -1.22
C LEU A 723 22.56 24.69 -2.00
N ILE A 724 21.25 24.52 -2.21
CA ILE A 724 20.71 23.29 -2.81
C ILE A 724 21.10 23.20 -4.29
N GLU A 725 20.95 24.27 -5.07
CA GLU A 725 21.39 24.29 -6.47
C GLU A 725 22.88 24.01 -6.60
N GLY A 726 23.70 24.63 -5.74
CA GLY A 726 25.14 24.40 -5.71
C GLY A 726 25.50 22.94 -5.45
N ILE A 727 24.90 22.33 -4.42
CA ILE A 727 25.11 20.90 -4.12
C ILE A 727 24.66 20.04 -5.31
N MET A 728 23.49 20.31 -5.91
CA MET A 728 22.98 19.53 -7.04
C MET A 728 23.82 19.69 -8.31
N ASN A 729 24.51 20.82 -8.50
CA ASN A 729 25.39 21.02 -9.65
C ASN A 729 26.76 20.38 -9.44
N ASP A 730 27.33 20.49 -8.24
CA ASP A 730 28.72 20.14 -7.99
C ASP A 730 28.91 18.68 -7.48
N TRP A 731 27.95 18.10 -6.77
CA TRP A 731 28.16 16.85 -6.02
C TRP A 731 27.89 15.60 -6.86
N TYR A 732 28.48 14.48 -6.41
CA TYR A 732 28.35 13.18 -7.05
C TYR A 732 27.34 12.31 -6.32
N LEU A 733 26.41 11.72 -7.07
CA LEU A 733 25.58 10.63 -6.59
C LEU A 733 26.36 9.33 -6.73
N VAL A 734 26.60 8.64 -5.62
CA VAL A 734 27.39 7.40 -5.57
C VAL A 734 26.55 6.28 -4.99
N ASN A 735 26.42 5.16 -5.72
CA ASN A 735 25.89 3.92 -5.17
C ASN A 735 27.00 2.89 -5.02
N ILE A 736 26.99 2.15 -3.90
CA ILE A 736 28.03 1.22 -3.47
C ILE A 736 27.37 -0.10 -3.06
N VAL A 737 27.88 -1.22 -3.57
CA VAL A 737 27.47 -2.58 -3.23
C VAL A 737 28.67 -3.34 -2.67
N HIS A 738 28.51 -3.96 -1.50
CA HIS A 738 29.48 -4.94 -1.00
C HIS A 738 29.05 -6.35 -1.40
N ASN A 739 29.86 -7.00 -2.24
CA ASN A 739 29.50 -8.26 -2.88
C ASN A 739 29.59 -9.46 -1.91
N ASP A 740 30.47 -9.40 -0.91
CA ASP A 740 30.43 -10.37 0.19
C ASP A 740 29.30 -10.00 1.17
N PHE A 741 28.18 -10.70 1.04
CA PHE A 741 26.99 -10.55 1.87
C PHE A 741 27.17 -11.13 3.30
N HIS A 742 28.29 -11.79 3.60
CA HIS A 742 28.62 -12.22 4.96
C HIS A 742 29.17 -11.05 5.80
N SER A 743 29.77 -10.05 5.15
CA SER A 743 30.31 -8.86 5.80
C SER A 743 29.20 -7.94 6.29
N THR A 744 28.97 -7.91 7.61
CA THR A 744 27.84 -7.21 8.22
C THR A 744 27.95 -5.68 8.18
N ARG A 745 29.18 -5.14 8.12
CA ARG A 745 29.44 -3.69 8.08
C ARG A 745 30.44 -3.31 7.00
N GLY A 746 30.62 -4.11 5.94
CA GLY A 746 31.70 -3.92 4.96
C GLY A 746 31.79 -2.54 4.30
N ILE A 747 30.67 -1.85 4.08
CA ILE A 747 30.64 -0.52 3.45
C ILE A 747 31.11 0.60 4.40
N PHE A 748 30.77 0.54 5.69
CA PHE A 748 30.95 1.68 6.59
C PHE A 748 32.41 2.05 6.92
N PRO A 749 33.36 1.09 7.05
CA PRO A 749 34.78 1.38 7.22
C PRO A 749 35.38 2.28 6.15
N LEU A 750 34.83 2.28 4.92
CA LEU A 750 35.28 3.16 3.83
C LEU A 750 35.28 4.62 4.26
N PHE A 751 34.29 5.03 5.05
CA PHE A 751 34.10 6.41 5.46
C PHE A 751 34.86 6.80 6.72
N ASN A 752 35.64 5.90 7.34
CA ASN A 752 36.34 6.21 8.58
C ASN A 752 37.27 7.42 8.42
N GLY A 753 37.09 8.45 9.25
CA GLY A 753 37.90 9.66 9.23
C GLY A 753 37.55 10.67 8.13
N MET A 754 36.58 10.40 7.24
CA MET A 754 36.11 11.37 6.27
C MET A 754 35.07 12.30 6.91
N GLU A 755 35.26 13.61 6.81
CA GLU A 755 34.29 14.61 7.25
C GLU A 755 34.48 15.88 6.43
N LEU A 756 33.39 16.57 6.13
CA LEU A 756 33.46 17.87 5.46
C LEU A 756 33.99 18.94 6.42
N THR A 757 35.05 19.64 6.01
CA THR A 757 35.77 20.57 6.90
C THR A 757 35.09 21.93 7.08
N ALA A 758 34.22 22.36 6.16
CA ALA A 758 33.63 23.70 6.11
C ALA A 758 32.09 23.72 6.11
N MET A 759 31.44 22.88 6.94
CA MET A 759 29.98 22.70 6.88
C MET A 759 29.14 23.91 7.33
N ASP A 760 29.70 24.80 8.15
CA ASP A 760 29.00 25.98 8.70
C ASP A 760 29.10 27.24 7.83
N GLN A 761 29.87 27.19 6.73
CA GLN A 761 30.04 28.32 5.84
C GLN A 761 28.91 28.41 4.80
N PRO A 762 28.55 29.62 4.33
CA PRO A 762 27.70 29.77 3.15
C PRO A 762 28.30 29.01 1.97
N TYR A 763 27.48 28.20 1.30
CA TYR A 763 27.96 27.41 0.18
C TYR A 763 28.41 28.30 -0.97
N THR A 764 29.61 28.04 -1.46
CA THR A 764 30.16 28.70 -2.65
C THR A 764 30.33 27.62 -3.72
N SER A 765 29.56 27.73 -4.80
CA SER A 765 29.65 26.82 -5.95
C SER A 765 31.07 26.72 -6.48
N GLN A 766 31.52 25.50 -6.76
CA GLN A 766 32.82 25.26 -7.40
C GLN A 766 32.72 25.33 -8.93
N ALA A 767 31.52 25.14 -9.49
CA ALA A 767 31.27 25.41 -10.90
C ALA A 767 31.43 26.92 -11.22
N ALA A 768 32.20 27.22 -12.26
CA ALA A 768 32.29 28.58 -12.79
C ALA A 768 30.88 29.06 -13.18
N PRO A 769 30.54 30.34 -12.96
CA PRO A 769 29.23 30.85 -13.37
C PRO A 769 29.08 30.61 -14.88
N ASP A 770 28.01 29.91 -15.27
CA ASP A 770 27.60 29.79 -16.65
C ASP A 770 27.70 31.17 -17.30
N ALA A 771 28.48 31.25 -18.38
CA ALA A 771 28.59 32.46 -19.16
C ALA A 771 27.16 32.97 -19.45
N PRO A 772 26.88 34.27 -19.23
CA PRO A 772 25.53 34.78 -19.38
C PRO A 772 25.02 34.39 -20.76
N LEU A 773 23.84 33.76 -20.80
CA LEU A 773 23.07 33.56 -22.02
C LEU A 773 22.95 34.90 -22.73
N THR A 774 23.83 35.13 -23.69
CA THR A 774 23.68 36.21 -24.64
C THR A 774 22.39 35.94 -25.38
N ASN A 775 21.41 36.84 -25.22
CA ASN A 775 20.26 36.96 -26.10
C ASN A 775 20.75 37.14 -27.55
N GLY A 776 21.05 36.02 -28.22
CA GLY A 776 21.26 35.96 -29.65
C GLY A 776 19.89 35.96 -30.32
N ASN A 777 19.52 37.10 -30.89
CA ASN A 777 18.47 37.18 -31.89
C ASN A 777 18.76 36.18 -33.01
N HIS A 778 18.13 35.00 -32.97
CA HIS A 778 18.01 34.14 -34.14
C HIS A 778 16.90 34.69 -35.03
N THR A 779 17.30 35.60 -35.91
CA THR A 779 16.60 35.85 -37.18
C THR A 779 16.57 34.57 -38.00
N ASN A 780 15.37 34.18 -38.45
CA ASN A 780 15.14 33.08 -39.40
C ASN A 780 16.04 33.20 -40.63
N GLY A 781 17.07 32.35 -40.70
CA GLY A 781 17.87 32.13 -41.90
C GLY A 781 17.27 30.99 -42.71
N THR A 782 16.76 31.33 -43.89
CA THR A 782 16.31 30.43 -44.95
C THR A 782 17.41 29.44 -45.34
N ALA A 783 17.10 28.15 -45.29
CA ALA A 783 17.95 27.11 -45.85
C ALA A 783 17.83 27.13 -47.39
N GLU A 784 18.90 27.55 -48.07
CA GLU A 784 19.11 27.28 -49.48
C GLU A 784 19.58 25.83 -49.66
N LEU A 785 18.80 25.08 -50.44
CA LEU A 785 19.16 23.79 -51.01
C LEU A 785 20.22 23.98 -52.09
N HIS A 786 21.35 23.29 -51.99
CA HIS A 786 22.16 22.96 -53.16
C HIS A 786 22.82 21.58 -53.02
N ASN A 787 22.33 20.68 -53.90
CA ASN A 787 22.86 19.41 -54.43
C ASN A 787 23.31 18.29 -53.48
#